data_AF-A0A524JRT9-F1
#
_entry.id   AF-A0A524JRT9-F1
#
_cell.length_a   1.000
_cell.length_b   1.000
_cell.length_c   1.000
_cell.angle_alpha   90.00
_cell.angle_beta   90.00
_cell.angle_gamma   90.00
#
_symmetry.space_group_name_H-M   'P 1'
#
loop_
_entity.id
_entity.type
_entity.pdbx_description
1 polymer ?
#
loop_
_entity_poly.entity_id
_entity_poly.type
_entity_poly.pdbx_seq_one_letter_code
_entity_poly.pdbx_strand_id
1 'polypeptide(L)'
;MENRPLTAPLLNSIITFLIRSQTQKTAPILPVELSHLPDDHNTETTLQNLNAAFLILLAGEDHAQFSQAQGYLTKLAKSSKWADWANFYLDSVQLVAQELEQCCQQDPELQAKFQNVEEMLSENLPDDKTIAECIWSVLFPEGVGIRGHEAASINALREKRTVTISNLNPVPIENPFKEILFTSNVLLTTPLVGADLSEFDQHFQEQLNKTSQEPQLYWYDHPIPIGVNAESNEILYGLKNFDEAVQVERQRHPEETAKVNFVLSVSVTHKQLQTLGKKYIKHVLSKNAALDQLNIFAFTEEDTDALVQQVLLPAAEQCCPTDNAADLLSIFGVDGRYGRHYSFLKAISALWHVLINPKIRATFKIDLDQVFPQTELIEQTGASAFEHFQTPLWGATGHDFEGDPITLGMIAGTLVNKHDIHKGVFTPDVTFPDGKLAPDEYVFFSRLPQSLSTEAEMMTRYQSGTNLDGQHTCLQRIHVTGGTNGIFVDSLRRFQPFTPSFIARAEDQAYLLSTLNQSERLGYVHAAGLIMRHDKDAFAQASIAKARAGKQIGDYLRILMFSAYADALPRGVCEIKRIIDPFTGCFVSRLPVTIALLRFTLKAALFFHEANPEEGVKFILAGIPQIREGLDFTQGEPSKLEQVYERERQGWHLFYVCMSGIEEGLKEGEQWALSVQKAAKKIVSECLLN
;
A
#
# COMPACT_ATOMS: atom_id res chain seq x y z
N MET A 1 16.53 -31.81 -16.75
CA MET A 1 16.96 -30.40 -16.78
C MET A 1 18.40 -30.39 -17.21
N GLU A 2 18.66 -30.06 -18.49
CA GLU A 2 20.01 -29.95 -19.03
C GLU A 2 20.72 -28.74 -18.39
N ASN A 3 22.03 -28.89 -18.15
CA ASN A 3 22.92 -27.87 -17.58
C ASN A 3 22.94 -26.60 -18.45
N ARG A 4 22.01 -25.66 -18.24
CA ARG A 4 22.20 -24.27 -18.66
C ARG A 4 23.22 -23.61 -17.72
N PRO A 5 24.13 -22.75 -18.21
CA PRO A 5 25.06 -22.03 -17.36
C PRO A 5 24.29 -21.17 -16.33
N LEU A 6 24.70 -21.27 -15.07
CA LEU A 6 24.14 -20.55 -13.90
C LEU A 6 24.61 -19.09 -13.88
N THR A 7 24.50 -18.37 -14.99
CA THR A 7 25.05 -17.01 -15.12
C THR A 7 24.03 -16.07 -15.73
N ALA A 8 24.01 -14.82 -15.25
CA ALA A 8 23.25 -13.71 -15.80
C ALA A 8 24.23 -12.64 -16.35
N PRO A 9 24.83 -12.84 -17.54
CA PRO A 9 26.01 -12.08 -17.97
C PRO A 9 25.81 -10.56 -17.96
N LEU A 10 24.61 -10.10 -18.31
CA LEU A 10 24.25 -8.68 -18.37
C LEU A 10 24.25 -7.97 -17.00
N LEU A 11 24.16 -8.72 -15.92
CA LEU A 11 24.12 -8.21 -14.56
C LEU A 11 25.49 -8.30 -13.85
N ASN A 12 26.39 -9.15 -14.35
CA ASN A 12 27.69 -9.45 -13.74
C ASN A 12 28.49 -8.19 -13.42
N SER A 13 28.59 -7.25 -14.36
CA SER A 13 29.40 -6.03 -14.21
C SER A 13 28.85 -5.10 -13.13
N ILE A 14 27.52 -4.99 -13.02
CA ILE A 14 26.85 -4.23 -11.96
C ILE A 14 27.12 -4.87 -10.60
N ILE A 15 26.90 -6.18 -10.46
CA ILE A 15 27.05 -6.87 -9.18
C ILE A 15 28.51 -6.89 -8.74
N THR A 16 29.44 -7.19 -9.66
CA THR A 16 30.87 -7.12 -9.40
C THR A 16 31.26 -5.72 -8.89
N PHE A 17 30.76 -4.65 -9.52
CA PHE A 17 31.03 -3.30 -9.07
C PHE A 17 30.51 -3.05 -7.64
N LEU A 18 29.30 -3.52 -7.32
CA LEU A 18 28.69 -3.36 -6.00
C LEU A 18 29.45 -4.13 -4.91
N ILE A 19 29.91 -5.36 -5.20
CA ILE A 19 30.39 -6.30 -4.17
C ILE A 19 31.89 -6.56 -4.10
N ARG A 20 32.68 -6.06 -5.07
CA ARG A 20 34.14 -6.30 -5.16
C ARG A 20 34.90 -5.96 -3.88
N SER A 21 36.07 -6.56 -3.70
CA SER A 21 37.02 -6.21 -2.63
C SER A 21 37.81 -4.94 -2.98
N GLN A 22 38.46 -4.34 -1.97
CA GLN A 22 39.12 -3.02 -1.97
C GLN A 22 40.42 -2.92 -2.82
N THR A 23 40.46 -3.55 -3.99
CA THR A 23 41.67 -3.70 -4.81
C THR A 23 41.80 -2.65 -5.93
N GLN A 24 40.85 -1.73 -6.07
CA GLN A 24 40.86 -0.66 -7.09
C GLN A 24 40.84 0.74 -6.46
N LYS A 25 41.10 1.79 -7.26
CA LYS A 25 41.20 3.20 -6.82
C LYS A 25 39.90 3.77 -6.21
N THR A 26 38.76 3.10 -6.37
CA THR A 26 37.47 3.45 -5.79
C THR A 26 37.06 2.42 -4.74
N ALA A 27 36.63 2.90 -3.56
CA ALA A 27 36.19 2.03 -2.47
C ALA A 27 34.94 1.22 -2.88
N PRO A 28 34.83 -0.06 -2.47
CA PRO A 28 33.66 -0.87 -2.80
C PRO A 28 32.42 -0.35 -2.08
N ILE A 29 31.25 -0.54 -2.71
CA ILE A 29 29.96 -0.13 -2.13
C ILE A 29 29.62 -1.06 -0.95
N LEU A 30 29.77 -2.37 -1.12
CA LEU A 30 29.56 -3.36 -0.06
C LEU A 30 30.43 -4.61 -0.31
N PRO A 31 31.65 -4.70 0.23
CA PRO A 31 32.51 -5.86 -0.03
C PRO A 31 31.88 -7.15 0.53
N VAL A 32 31.75 -8.16 -0.33
CA VAL A 32 31.18 -9.48 0.02
C VAL A 32 32.20 -10.58 -0.25
N GLU A 33 32.49 -11.38 0.77
CA GLU A 33 33.38 -12.54 0.67
C GLU A 33 32.78 -13.72 1.45
N LEU A 34 33.10 -14.95 1.03
CA LEU A 34 32.79 -16.15 1.82
C LEU A 34 33.71 -16.24 3.02
N SER A 35 33.15 -16.47 4.20
CA SER A 35 33.96 -16.75 5.38
C SER A 35 34.65 -18.12 5.28
N HIS A 36 35.89 -18.22 5.78
CA HIS A 36 36.70 -19.45 5.73
C HIS A 36 36.35 -20.48 6.82
N LEU A 37 35.23 -20.29 7.54
CA LEU A 37 34.85 -21.16 8.66
C LEU A 37 34.17 -22.46 8.18
N PRO A 38 34.32 -23.59 8.89
CA PRO A 38 33.68 -24.86 8.52
C PRO A 38 32.15 -24.76 8.50
N ASP A 39 31.53 -25.57 7.65
CA ASP A 39 30.06 -25.63 7.51
C ASP A 39 29.37 -25.96 8.85
N ASP A 40 28.24 -25.30 9.11
CA ASP A 40 27.27 -25.63 10.19
C ASP A 40 27.69 -25.29 11.64
N HIS A 41 28.68 -24.40 11.84
CA HIS A 41 29.13 -24.04 13.20
C HIS A 41 28.13 -23.14 13.97
N ASN A 42 27.50 -22.16 13.29
CA ASN A 42 26.38 -21.38 13.82
C ASN A 42 25.43 -20.91 12.67
N THR A 43 24.17 -20.61 13.02
CA THR A 43 23.11 -20.16 12.08
C THR A 43 23.48 -18.88 11.35
N GLU A 44 24.12 -17.95 12.05
CA GLU A 44 24.51 -16.63 11.53
C GLU A 44 25.47 -16.72 10.35
N THR A 45 26.64 -17.34 10.55
CA THR A 45 27.67 -17.50 9.52
C THR A 45 27.15 -18.32 8.34
N THR A 46 26.29 -19.31 8.59
CA THR A 46 25.70 -20.11 7.51
C THR A 46 24.79 -19.27 6.62
N LEU A 47 23.88 -18.49 7.22
CA LEU A 47 22.97 -17.61 6.45
C LEU A 47 23.73 -16.47 5.75
N GLN A 48 24.75 -15.91 6.40
CA GLN A 48 25.64 -14.92 5.79
C GLN A 48 26.34 -15.50 4.55
N ASN A 49 26.93 -16.70 4.64
CA ASN A 49 27.61 -17.35 3.53
C ASN A 49 26.65 -17.76 2.42
N LEU A 50 25.42 -18.20 2.74
CA LEU A 50 24.39 -18.50 1.73
C LEU A 50 24.05 -17.25 0.92
N ASN A 51 23.81 -16.12 1.59
CA ASN A 51 23.53 -14.83 0.94
C ASN A 51 24.73 -14.32 0.13
N ALA A 52 25.95 -14.42 0.68
CA ALA A 52 27.18 -14.04 0.00
C ALA A 52 27.43 -14.89 -1.25
N ALA A 53 27.22 -16.21 -1.15
CA ALA A 53 27.38 -17.13 -2.27
C ALA A 53 26.43 -16.77 -3.42
N PHE A 54 25.18 -16.40 -3.14
CA PHE A 54 24.23 -15.94 -4.15
C PHE A 54 24.73 -14.69 -4.89
N LEU A 55 25.15 -13.65 -4.16
CA LEU A 55 25.68 -12.42 -4.77
C LEU A 55 26.93 -12.69 -5.61
N ILE A 56 27.82 -13.57 -5.14
CA ILE A 56 29.02 -14.00 -5.87
C ILE A 56 28.66 -14.76 -7.16
N LEU A 57 27.63 -15.61 -7.14
CA LEU A 57 27.17 -16.29 -8.36
C LEU A 57 26.61 -15.30 -9.38
N LEU A 58 25.88 -14.27 -8.94
CA LEU A 58 25.38 -13.21 -9.81
C LEU A 58 26.48 -12.27 -10.34
N ALA A 59 27.64 -12.20 -9.68
CA ALA A 59 28.81 -11.48 -10.18
C ALA A 59 29.50 -12.21 -11.35
N GLY A 60 29.24 -13.51 -11.51
CA GLY A 60 29.75 -14.32 -12.62
C GLY A 60 31.11 -14.97 -12.38
N GLU A 61 31.55 -15.75 -13.36
CA GLU A 61 32.73 -16.64 -13.27
C GLU A 61 34.05 -15.91 -13.06
N ASP A 62 34.12 -14.63 -13.43
CA ASP A 62 35.31 -13.79 -13.23
C ASP A 62 35.53 -13.41 -11.75
N HIS A 63 34.53 -13.62 -10.88
CA HIS A 63 34.69 -13.40 -9.45
C HIS A 63 35.58 -14.50 -8.83
N ALA A 64 36.61 -14.09 -8.07
CA ALA A 64 37.64 -15.01 -7.53
C ALA A 64 37.08 -16.17 -6.67
N GLN A 65 35.91 -15.98 -6.06
CA GLN A 65 35.24 -16.98 -5.21
C GLN A 65 34.07 -17.70 -5.90
N PHE A 66 33.87 -17.55 -7.23
CA PHE A 66 32.71 -18.12 -7.93
C PHE A 66 32.54 -19.64 -7.73
N SER A 67 33.58 -20.42 -8.03
CA SER A 67 33.50 -21.89 -7.86
C SER A 67 33.29 -22.32 -6.41
N GLN A 68 33.84 -21.55 -5.45
CA GLN A 68 33.65 -21.81 -4.03
C GLN A 68 32.19 -21.55 -3.62
N ALA A 69 31.59 -20.44 -4.08
CA ALA A 69 30.20 -20.10 -3.82
C ALA A 69 29.23 -21.14 -4.40
N GLN A 70 29.47 -21.57 -5.64
CA GLN A 70 28.67 -22.60 -6.29
C GLN A 70 28.74 -23.94 -5.53
N GLY A 71 29.96 -24.35 -5.16
CA GLY A 71 30.18 -25.56 -4.38
C GLY A 71 29.50 -25.51 -3.00
N TYR A 72 29.54 -24.35 -2.34
CA TYR A 72 28.90 -24.12 -1.05
C TYR A 72 27.38 -24.28 -1.12
N LEU A 73 26.71 -23.60 -2.05
CA LEU A 73 25.27 -23.70 -2.23
C LEU A 73 24.84 -25.12 -2.63
N THR A 74 25.55 -25.74 -3.56
CA THR A 74 25.25 -27.12 -4.03
C THR A 74 25.41 -28.14 -2.90
N LYS A 75 26.37 -27.93 -1.99
CA LYS A 75 26.55 -28.77 -0.82
C LYS A 75 25.40 -28.58 0.18
N LEU A 76 25.05 -27.34 0.52
CA LEU A 76 23.99 -27.06 1.50
C LEU A 76 22.58 -27.36 0.97
N ALA A 77 22.37 -27.38 -0.35
CA ALA A 77 21.14 -27.86 -0.98
C ALA A 77 20.81 -29.32 -0.63
N LYS A 78 21.81 -30.11 -0.19
CA LYS A 78 21.66 -31.49 0.26
C LYS A 78 21.66 -31.63 1.80
N SER A 79 21.75 -30.53 2.53
CA SER A 79 21.71 -30.51 4.00
C SER A 79 20.30 -30.76 4.51
N SER A 80 20.14 -31.55 5.58
CA SER A 80 18.84 -31.73 6.24
C SER A 80 18.29 -30.44 6.86
N LYS A 81 19.16 -29.48 7.19
CA LYS A 81 18.80 -28.24 7.88
C LYS A 81 18.72 -27.03 6.95
N TRP A 82 19.59 -26.96 5.96
CA TRP A 82 19.79 -25.76 5.14
C TRP A 82 19.34 -25.91 3.68
N ALA A 83 18.79 -27.07 3.29
CA ALA A 83 18.39 -27.33 1.92
C ALA A 83 17.43 -26.28 1.37
N ASP A 84 16.39 -25.90 2.11
CA ASP A 84 15.38 -24.97 1.61
C ASP A 84 15.95 -23.59 1.27
N TRP A 85 16.86 -23.08 2.10
CA TRP A 85 17.55 -21.80 1.89
C TRP A 85 18.55 -21.86 0.75
N ALA A 86 19.35 -22.93 0.67
CA ALA A 86 20.31 -23.10 -0.41
C ALA A 86 19.60 -23.28 -1.77
N ASN A 87 18.52 -24.07 -1.82
CA ASN A 87 17.70 -24.24 -3.01
C ASN A 87 17.02 -22.93 -3.42
N PHE A 88 16.51 -22.14 -2.46
CA PHE A 88 15.97 -20.81 -2.76
C PHE A 88 16.96 -19.96 -3.57
N TYR A 89 18.22 -19.87 -3.12
CA TYR A 89 19.23 -19.08 -3.80
C TYR A 89 19.63 -19.66 -5.15
N LEU A 90 19.76 -20.99 -5.27
CA LEU A 90 20.06 -21.64 -6.54
C LEU A 90 18.95 -21.43 -7.58
N ASP A 91 17.69 -21.59 -7.18
CA ASP A 91 16.53 -21.34 -8.03
C ASP A 91 16.45 -19.87 -8.41
N SER A 92 16.72 -18.97 -7.46
CA SER A 92 16.75 -17.52 -7.68
C SER A 92 17.79 -17.09 -8.72
N VAL A 93 18.98 -17.70 -8.77
CA VAL A 93 19.97 -17.41 -9.82
C VAL A 93 19.41 -17.74 -11.20
N GLN A 94 18.70 -18.86 -11.32
CA GLN A 94 18.08 -19.26 -12.58
C GLN A 94 16.95 -18.32 -12.98
N LEU A 95 16.11 -17.93 -12.03
CA LEU A 95 15.01 -16.98 -12.26
C LEU A 95 15.52 -15.62 -12.75
N VAL A 96 16.56 -15.08 -12.12
CA VAL A 96 17.20 -13.81 -12.55
C VAL A 96 17.74 -13.93 -13.98
N ALA A 97 18.45 -15.02 -14.29
CA ALA A 97 18.99 -15.24 -15.63
C ALA A 97 17.88 -15.35 -16.69
N GLN A 98 16.80 -16.08 -16.39
CA GLN A 98 15.66 -16.25 -17.28
C GLN A 98 14.90 -14.94 -17.53
N GLU A 99 14.62 -14.17 -16.47
CA GLU A 99 13.95 -12.87 -16.59
C GLU A 99 14.78 -11.91 -17.47
N LEU A 100 16.09 -11.79 -17.21
CA LEU A 100 16.96 -10.92 -18.01
C LEU A 100 17.04 -11.37 -19.47
N GLU A 101 17.18 -12.67 -19.74
CA GLU A 101 17.21 -13.21 -21.10
C GLU A 101 15.90 -12.91 -21.84
N GLN A 102 14.76 -13.21 -21.22
CA GLN A 102 13.43 -12.99 -21.81
C GLN A 102 13.18 -11.50 -22.07
N CYS A 103 13.42 -10.64 -21.08
CA CYS A 103 13.17 -9.20 -21.21
C CYS A 103 14.07 -8.56 -22.26
N CYS A 104 15.36 -8.93 -22.33
CA CYS A 104 16.28 -8.39 -23.34
C CYS A 104 15.98 -8.90 -24.76
N GLN A 105 15.49 -10.14 -24.90
CA GLN A 105 15.02 -10.65 -26.19
C GLN A 105 13.79 -9.88 -26.70
N GLN A 106 12.91 -9.45 -25.79
CA GLN A 106 11.71 -8.69 -26.10
C GLN A 106 11.96 -7.18 -26.24
N ASP A 107 13.04 -6.68 -25.62
CA ASP A 107 13.41 -5.27 -25.60
C ASP A 107 14.91 -5.05 -25.90
N PRO A 108 15.26 -4.83 -27.19
CA PRO A 108 16.63 -4.53 -27.59
C PRO A 108 17.18 -3.21 -27.01
N GLU A 109 16.32 -2.25 -26.67
CA GLU A 109 16.76 -0.98 -26.06
C GLU A 109 17.25 -1.23 -24.63
N LEU A 110 16.54 -2.06 -23.87
CA LEU A 110 16.98 -2.48 -22.54
C LEU A 110 18.33 -3.21 -22.61
N GLN A 111 18.50 -4.12 -23.57
CA GLN A 111 19.76 -4.82 -23.77
C GLN A 111 20.92 -3.85 -24.05
N ALA A 112 20.72 -2.87 -24.93
CA ALA A 112 21.73 -1.85 -25.24
C ALA A 112 22.07 -0.99 -24.01
N LYS A 113 21.09 -0.68 -23.15
CA LYS A 113 21.34 0.03 -21.88
C LYS A 113 22.23 -0.77 -20.95
N PHE A 114 22.01 -2.09 -20.81
CA PHE A 114 22.90 -2.94 -19.99
C PHE A 114 24.35 -2.94 -20.52
N GLN A 115 24.54 -3.01 -21.83
CA GLN A 115 25.88 -2.95 -22.44
C GLN A 115 26.57 -1.61 -22.16
N ASN A 116 25.83 -0.49 -22.27
CA ASN A 116 26.37 0.83 -21.93
C ASN A 116 26.74 0.95 -20.45
N VAL A 117 25.93 0.38 -19.55
CA VAL A 117 26.24 0.35 -18.11
C VAL A 117 27.53 -0.44 -17.84
N GLU A 118 27.71 -1.59 -18.50
CA GLU A 118 28.94 -2.37 -18.41
C GLU A 118 30.18 -1.57 -18.85
N GLU A 119 30.11 -0.90 -20.01
CA GLU A 119 31.19 -0.04 -20.51
C GLU A 119 31.50 1.07 -19.50
N MET A 120 30.49 1.79 -19.02
CA MET A 120 30.63 2.89 -18.08
C MET A 120 31.21 2.46 -16.73
N LEU A 121 30.80 1.32 -16.18
CA LEU A 121 31.32 0.81 -14.91
C LEU A 121 32.76 0.27 -15.03
N SER A 122 33.21 -0.04 -16.25
CA SER A 122 34.62 -0.37 -16.52
C SER A 122 35.53 0.87 -16.54
N GLU A 123 34.96 2.04 -16.81
CA GLU A 123 35.65 3.33 -16.75
C GLU A 123 35.71 3.89 -15.32
N ASN A 124 36.66 4.80 -15.04
CA ASN A 124 36.70 5.50 -13.75
C ASN A 124 35.61 6.58 -13.71
N LEU A 125 34.41 6.20 -13.27
CA LEU A 125 33.32 7.15 -13.06
C LEU A 125 33.66 8.16 -11.94
N PRO A 126 33.28 9.44 -12.12
CA PRO A 126 33.81 10.53 -11.29
C PRO A 126 33.17 10.64 -9.90
N ASP A 127 31.91 10.23 -9.74
CA ASP A 127 31.16 10.39 -8.49
C ASP A 127 30.00 9.38 -8.31
N ASP A 128 29.55 9.24 -7.05
CA ASP A 128 28.47 8.34 -6.61
C ASP A 128 27.13 8.59 -7.32
N LYS A 129 26.84 9.84 -7.71
CA LYS A 129 25.58 10.19 -8.38
C LYS A 129 25.57 9.65 -9.80
N THR A 130 26.66 9.81 -10.54
CA THR A 130 26.79 9.31 -11.91
C THR A 130 26.73 7.78 -11.93
N ILE A 131 27.36 7.12 -10.96
CA ILE A 131 27.25 5.67 -10.76
C ILE A 131 25.79 5.25 -10.52
N ALA A 132 25.09 5.95 -9.61
CA ALA A 132 23.70 5.64 -9.31
C ALA A 132 22.79 5.81 -10.53
N GLU A 133 22.87 6.93 -11.25
CA GLU A 133 22.06 7.15 -12.45
C GLU A 133 22.35 6.15 -13.56
N CYS A 134 23.62 5.74 -13.71
CA CYS A 134 24.02 4.69 -14.63
C CYS A 134 23.33 3.36 -14.30
N ILE A 135 23.40 2.88 -13.06
CA ILE A 135 22.75 1.63 -12.65
C ILE A 135 21.21 1.75 -12.69
N TRP A 136 20.66 2.88 -12.24
CA TRP A 136 19.22 3.14 -12.28
C TRP A 136 18.66 3.15 -13.71
N SER A 137 19.44 3.52 -14.73
CA SER A 137 18.98 3.50 -16.12
C SER A 137 18.45 2.15 -16.61
N VAL A 138 18.86 1.05 -15.96
CA VAL A 138 18.41 -0.32 -16.24
C VAL A 138 17.58 -0.94 -15.11
N LEU A 139 17.93 -0.68 -13.84
CA LEU A 139 17.26 -1.31 -12.69
C LEU A 139 16.18 -0.44 -12.03
N PHE A 140 16.20 0.87 -12.21
CA PHE A 140 15.25 1.81 -11.59
C PHE A 140 15.09 3.10 -12.41
N PRO A 141 14.56 3.02 -13.66
CA PRO A 141 14.55 4.16 -14.58
C PRO A 141 13.80 5.39 -14.04
N GLU A 142 12.86 5.18 -13.12
CA GLU A 142 12.06 6.24 -12.49
C GLU A 142 12.89 7.16 -11.59
N GLY A 143 14.09 6.76 -11.17
CA GLY A 143 15.01 7.59 -10.39
C GLY A 143 15.92 8.49 -11.24
N VAL A 144 16.06 8.19 -12.54
CA VAL A 144 17.02 8.86 -13.42
C VAL A 144 16.63 10.33 -13.65
N GLY A 145 17.60 11.23 -13.60
CA GLY A 145 17.38 12.66 -13.85
C GLY A 145 16.59 13.40 -12.78
N ILE A 146 16.28 12.80 -11.62
CA ILE A 146 15.64 13.50 -10.50
C ILE A 146 16.70 14.18 -9.62
N ARG A 147 17.70 13.42 -9.18
CA ARG A 147 18.71 13.92 -8.23
C ARG A 147 19.51 15.06 -8.86
N GLY A 148 19.64 16.19 -8.16
CA GLY A 148 20.26 17.42 -8.64
C GLY A 148 19.48 18.18 -9.73
N HIS A 149 18.27 17.74 -10.09
CA HIS A 149 17.37 18.43 -11.02
C HIS A 149 15.95 18.53 -10.43
N GLU A 150 15.83 18.51 -9.10
CA GLU A 150 14.58 18.35 -8.36
C GLU A 150 13.53 19.38 -8.79
N ALA A 151 13.91 20.66 -8.89
CA ALA A 151 13.00 21.73 -9.31
C ALA A 151 12.45 21.53 -10.73
N ALA A 152 13.26 21.05 -11.67
CA ALA A 152 12.82 20.78 -13.03
C ALA A 152 11.89 19.56 -13.07
N SER A 153 12.24 18.49 -12.36
CA SER A 153 11.41 17.29 -12.24
C SER A 153 10.06 17.59 -11.58
N ILE A 154 10.03 18.45 -10.56
CA ILE A 154 8.79 18.89 -9.90
C ILE A 154 7.86 19.57 -10.90
N ASN A 155 8.38 20.51 -11.70
CA ASN A 155 7.57 21.23 -12.68
C ASN A 155 7.08 20.32 -13.80
N ALA A 156 7.94 19.44 -14.32
CA ALA A 156 7.55 18.45 -15.33
C ALA A 156 6.46 17.50 -14.80
N LEU A 157 6.56 17.07 -13.53
CA LEU A 157 5.54 16.23 -12.92
C LEU A 157 4.22 16.99 -12.72
N ARG A 158 4.25 18.26 -12.32
CA ARG A 158 3.03 19.09 -12.24
C ARG A 158 2.33 19.23 -13.58
N GLU A 159 3.09 19.47 -14.64
CA GLU A 159 2.55 19.52 -16.01
C GLU A 159 1.89 18.18 -16.38
N LYS A 160 2.58 17.06 -16.16
CA LYS A 160 2.05 15.70 -16.36
C LYS A 160 0.78 15.42 -15.53
N ARG A 161 0.62 16.05 -14.36
CA ARG A 161 -0.55 15.85 -13.49
C ARG A 161 -1.67 16.85 -13.75
N THR A 162 -1.47 17.83 -14.63
CA THR A 162 -2.46 18.86 -14.90
C THR A 162 -3.69 18.27 -15.59
N VAL A 163 -4.86 18.71 -15.13
CA VAL A 163 -6.16 18.43 -15.74
C VAL A 163 -6.77 19.76 -16.15
N THR A 164 -7.22 19.85 -17.39
CA THR A 164 -8.03 20.95 -17.88
C THR A 164 -9.49 20.65 -17.58
N ILE A 165 -10.13 21.49 -16.77
CA ILE A 165 -11.50 21.29 -16.30
C ILE A 165 -12.48 21.66 -17.41
N SER A 166 -13.36 20.72 -17.75
CA SER A 166 -14.47 20.93 -18.68
C SER A 166 -15.72 21.36 -17.94
N ASN A 167 -16.05 20.67 -16.85
CA ASN A 167 -17.19 21.00 -16.00
C ASN A 167 -16.83 20.74 -14.53
N LEU A 168 -17.14 21.72 -13.68
CA LEU A 168 -17.16 21.51 -12.24
C LEU A 168 -18.31 20.56 -11.84
N ASN A 169 -18.20 19.93 -10.67
CA ASN A 169 -19.29 19.15 -10.13
C ASN A 169 -20.52 20.05 -9.91
N PRO A 170 -21.66 19.78 -10.57
CA PRO A 170 -22.85 20.61 -10.44
C PRO A 170 -23.54 20.46 -9.07
N VAL A 171 -23.22 19.38 -8.33
CA VAL A 171 -23.80 19.10 -7.01
C VAL A 171 -22.65 18.68 -6.07
N PRO A 172 -21.79 19.62 -5.62
CA PRO A 172 -20.75 19.31 -4.64
C PRO A 172 -21.35 18.78 -3.32
N ILE A 173 -20.49 18.31 -2.42
CA ILE A 173 -20.92 18.07 -1.04
C ILE A 173 -21.29 19.41 -0.43
N GLU A 174 -22.50 19.54 0.12
CA GLU A 174 -22.95 20.76 0.79
C GLU A 174 -22.78 20.64 2.31
N ASN A 175 -23.06 19.46 2.86
CA ASN A 175 -23.04 19.17 4.27
C ASN A 175 -22.27 17.87 4.56
N PRO A 176 -20.95 17.97 4.83
CA PRO A 176 -20.11 16.81 5.14
C PRO A 176 -20.60 15.97 6.32
N PHE A 177 -21.32 16.54 7.30
CA PHE A 177 -21.86 15.77 8.44
C PHE A 177 -22.89 14.72 8.03
N LYS A 178 -23.64 15.00 6.95
CA LYS A 178 -24.78 14.19 6.51
C LYS A 178 -24.52 13.43 5.21
N GLU A 179 -23.57 13.90 4.41
CA GLU A 179 -23.30 13.39 3.07
C GLU A 179 -22.05 12.52 2.97
N ILE A 180 -21.14 12.59 3.95
CA ILE A 180 -19.91 11.78 3.97
C ILE A 180 -19.99 10.70 5.04
N LEU A 181 -19.68 9.47 4.64
CA LEU A 181 -19.39 8.37 5.55
C LEU A 181 -17.89 8.35 5.83
N PHE A 182 -17.49 8.68 7.06
CA PHE A 182 -16.09 8.59 7.45
C PHE A 182 -15.75 7.15 7.80
N THR A 183 -14.56 6.70 7.40
CA THR A 183 -14.16 5.31 7.53
C THR A 183 -12.72 5.17 8.02
N SER A 184 -12.42 4.10 8.74
CA SER A 184 -11.06 3.75 9.13
C SER A 184 -10.91 2.25 9.40
N ASN A 185 -9.69 1.74 9.28
CA ASN A 185 -9.36 0.37 9.65
C ASN A 185 -8.86 0.29 11.09
N VAL A 186 -9.28 -0.76 11.79
CA VAL A 186 -8.79 -1.16 13.10
C VAL A 186 -8.13 -2.52 12.93
N LEU A 187 -6.82 -2.56 13.12
CA LEU A 187 -6.02 -3.77 12.94
C LEU A 187 -5.63 -4.29 14.33
N LEU A 188 -6.21 -5.39 14.79
CA LEU A 188 -5.94 -5.93 16.13
C LEU A 188 -4.96 -7.11 16.09
N THR A 189 -4.11 -7.19 17.12
CA THR A 189 -3.22 -8.35 17.31
C THR A 189 -3.20 -8.82 18.76
N THR A 190 -2.54 -9.95 18.97
CA THR A 190 -2.35 -10.56 20.29
C THR A 190 -1.62 -9.62 21.25
N PRO A 191 -1.81 -9.77 22.56
CA PRO A 191 -1.20 -8.89 23.56
C PRO A 191 0.33 -8.91 23.51
N LEU A 192 0.93 -7.80 23.95
CA LEU A 192 2.36 -7.78 24.25
C LEU A 192 2.66 -8.64 25.48
N VAL A 193 3.90 -9.15 25.56
CA VAL A 193 4.38 -9.88 26.74
C VAL A 193 4.27 -8.98 27.97
N GLY A 194 3.54 -9.45 28.99
CA GLY A 194 3.32 -8.70 30.23
C GLY A 194 2.23 -7.62 30.14
N ALA A 195 1.41 -7.61 29.10
CA ALA A 195 0.24 -6.73 29.02
C ALA A 195 -0.71 -6.96 30.22
N ASP A 196 -1.22 -5.87 30.80
CA ASP A 196 -2.23 -5.93 31.84
C ASP A 196 -3.60 -6.22 31.22
N LEU A 197 -4.15 -7.39 31.57
CA LEU A 197 -5.46 -7.85 31.10
C LEU A 197 -6.47 -7.96 32.25
N SER A 198 -6.13 -7.45 33.44
CA SER A 198 -6.95 -7.57 34.65
C SER A 198 -8.35 -6.98 34.52
N GLU A 199 -8.53 -6.07 33.57
CA GLU A 199 -9.79 -5.38 33.29
C GLU A 199 -10.77 -6.21 32.43
N PHE A 200 -10.30 -7.30 31.81
CA PHE A 200 -11.13 -8.24 31.06
C PHE A 200 -11.54 -9.42 31.92
N ASP A 201 -12.72 -10.00 31.66
CA ASP A 201 -13.17 -11.18 32.39
C ASP A 201 -12.31 -12.43 32.10
N GLN A 202 -12.43 -13.43 32.98
CA GLN A 202 -11.64 -14.67 32.86
C GLN A 202 -11.88 -15.40 31.53
N HIS A 203 -13.09 -15.36 31.00
CA HIS A 203 -13.41 -16.02 29.74
C HIS A 203 -12.70 -15.36 28.55
N PHE A 204 -12.67 -14.03 28.50
CA PHE A 204 -11.94 -13.26 27.51
C PHE A 204 -10.44 -13.53 27.60
N GLN A 205 -9.86 -13.53 28.81
CA GLN A 205 -8.45 -13.84 29.03
C GLN A 205 -8.09 -15.26 28.58
N GLU A 206 -8.91 -16.26 28.89
CA GLU A 206 -8.72 -17.65 28.46
C GLU A 206 -8.78 -17.81 26.93
N GLN A 207 -9.72 -17.14 26.27
CA GLN A 207 -9.80 -17.14 24.80
C GLN A 207 -8.55 -16.47 24.19
N LEU A 208 -8.14 -15.32 24.71
CA LEU A 208 -6.99 -14.58 24.21
C LEU A 208 -5.66 -15.35 24.36
N ASN A 209 -5.50 -16.08 25.47
CA ASN A 209 -4.35 -16.96 25.69
C ASN A 209 -4.29 -18.09 24.67
N LYS A 210 -5.45 -18.69 24.31
CA LYS A 210 -5.53 -19.70 23.24
C LYS A 210 -5.17 -19.10 21.89
N THR A 211 -5.70 -17.92 21.58
CA THR A 211 -5.41 -17.22 20.31
C THR A 211 -3.92 -16.89 20.17
N SER A 212 -3.24 -16.55 21.27
CA SER A 212 -1.81 -16.22 21.25
C SER A 212 -0.90 -17.42 20.94
N GLN A 213 -1.44 -18.64 20.91
CA GLN A 213 -0.72 -19.85 20.48
C GLN A 213 -0.98 -20.21 19.01
N GLU A 214 -1.90 -19.51 18.34
CA GLU A 214 -2.19 -19.75 16.92
C GLU A 214 -1.11 -19.13 16.02
N PRO A 215 -0.91 -19.68 14.81
CA PRO A 215 -0.12 -18.99 13.81
C PRO A 215 -0.81 -17.69 13.38
N GLN A 216 -0.02 -16.62 13.27
CA GLN A 216 -0.45 -15.36 12.68
C GLN A 216 -0.77 -15.56 11.18
N LEU A 217 -1.90 -15.03 10.73
CA LEU A 217 -2.38 -15.16 9.34
C LEU A 217 -2.05 -13.94 8.47
N TYR A 218 -2.01 -12.74 9.08
CA TYR A 218 -1.83 -11.48 8.37
C TYR A 218 -0.79 -10.61 9.06
N TRP A 219 -0.03 -9.85 8.27
CA TRP A 219 1.01 -8.94 8.74
C TRP A 219 0.63 -7.51 8.40
N TYR A 220 0.52 -6.69 9.45
CA TYR A 220 0.17 -5.27 9.36
C TYR A 220 1.36 -4.41 9.80
N ASP A 221 1.43 -3.18 9.30
CA ASP A 221 2.55 -2.27 9.58
C ASP A 221 2.61 -1.87 11.08
N HIS A 222 1.46 -1.67 11.72
CA HIS A 222 1.34 -1.33 13.15
C HIS A 222 0.01 -1.83 13.75
N PRO A 223 -0.19 -3.16 13.89
CA PRO A 223 -1.40 -3.66 14.54
C PRO A 223 -1.44 -3.29 16.02
N ILE A 224 -2.63 -3.01 16.53
CA ILE A 224 -2.92 -2.61 17.90
C ILE A 224 -2.97 -3.87 18.79
N PRO A 225 -2.03 -4.05 19.74
CA PRO A 225 -2.08 -5.17 20.66
C PRO A 225 -3.26 -5.04 21.61
N ILE A 226 -4.00 -6.13 21.83
CA ILE A 226 -5.04 -6.16 22.87
C ILE A 226 -4.39 -5.94 24.24
N GLY A 227 -5.02 -5.09 25.05
CA GLY A 227 -4.52 -4.73 26.38
C GLY A 227 -3.45 -3.63 26.37
N VAL A 228 -3.24 -2.96 25.23
CA VAL A 228 -2.44 -1.73 25.21
C VAL A 228 -3.11 -0.65 26.05
N ASN A 229 -2.31 0.13 26.78
CA ASN A 229 -2.81 1.23 27.59
C ASN A 229 -3.51 2.30 26.74
N ALA A 230 -4.37 3.11 27.37
CA ALA A 230 -5.19 4.09 26.67
C ALA A 230 -4.38 5.16 25.91
N GLU A 231 -3.21 5.56 26.44
CA GLU A 231 -2.34 6.57 25.82
C GLU A 231 -1.68 6.08 24.52
N SER A 232 -1.41 4.77 24.43
CA SER A 232 -0.80 4.12 23.27
C SER A 232 -1.83 3.42 22.38
N ASN A 233 -3.13 3.62 22.62
CA ASN A 233 -4.21 3.00 21.87
C ASN A 233 -4.63 3.89 20.69
N GLU A 234 -4.25 3.50 19.49
CA GLU A 234 -4.52 4.26 18.25
C GLU A 234 -6.02 4.48 18.00
N ILE A 235 -6.89 3.53 18.36
CA ILE A 235 -8.36 3.68 18.23
C ILE A 235 -8.86 4.85 19.07
N LEU A 236 -8.44 4.92 20.33
CA LEU A 236 -8.83 6.02 21.21
C LEU A 236 -8.27 7.34 20.72
N TYR A 237 -7.03 7.34 20.25
CA TYR A 237 -6.40 8.55 19.77
C TYR A 237 -7.10 9.13 18.54
N GLY A 238 -7.25 8.32 17.49
CA GLY A 238 -7.85 8.77 16.22
C GLY A 238 -9.28 9.23 16.41
N LEU A 239 -10.10 8.45 17.14
CA LEU A 239 -11.50 8.79 17.35
C LEU A 239 -11.69 10.04 18.23
N LYS A 240 -10.87 10.24 19.27
CA LYS A 240 -10.93 11.47 20.09
C LYS A 240 -10.56 12.70 19.28
N ASN A 241 -9.46 12.64 18.53
CA ASN A 241 -9.03 13.77 17.70
C ASN A 241 -10.04 14.07 16.58
N PHE A 242 -10.68 13.04 16.02
CA PHE A 242 -11.76 13.24 15.04
C PHE A 242 -13.01 13.84 15.69
N ASP A 243 -13.42 13.38 16.88
CA ASP A 243 -14.53 13.96 17.64
C ASP A 243 -14.28 15.44 17.97
N GLU A 244 -13.08 15.78 18.42
CA GLU A 244 -12.64 17.16 18.65
C GLU A 244 -12.67 17.99 17.36
N ALA A 245 -12.21 17.43 16.24
CA ALA A 245 -12.29 18.09 14.94
C ALA A 245 -13.75 18.39 14.56
N VAL A 246 -14.66 17.44 14.74
CA VAL A 246 -16.11 17.63 14.49
C VAL A 246 -16.71 18.66 15.46
N GLN A 247 -16.22 18.74 16.70
CA GLN A 247 -16.66 19.76 17.65
C GLN A 247 -16.29 21.17 17.16
N VAL A 248 -15.09 21.37 16.60
CA VAL A 248 -14.69 22.65 15.98
C VAL A 248 -15.60 22.96 14.80
N GLU A 249 -15.91 21.98 13.94
CA GLU A 249 -16.84 22.18 12.83
C GLU A 249 -18.23 22.61 13.32
N ARG A 250 -18.73 22.00 14.41
CA ARG A 250 -20.02 22.37 15.00
C ARG A 250 -20.03 23.78 15.58
N GLN A 251 -18.90 24.27 16.09
CA GLN A 251 -18.80 25.67 16.55
C GLN A 251 -18.87 26.65 15.38
N ARG A 252 -18.36 26.27 14.20
CA ARG A 252 -18.44 27.06 12.96
C ARG A 252 -19.80 26.97 12.29
N HIS A 253 -20.50 25.85 12.48
CA HIS A 253 -21.83 25.56 11.94
C HIS A 253 -22.82 25.19 13.06
N PRO A 254 -23.23 26.13 13.94
CA PRO A 254 -24.07 25.83 15.12
C PRO A 254 -25.45 25.26 14.79
N GLU A 255 -25.94 25.48 13.57
CA GLU A 255 -27.17 24.89 13.05
C GLU A 255 -27.08 23.38 12.83
N GLU A 256 -25.87 22.84 12.70
CA GLU A 256 -25.66 21.41 12.49
C GLU A 256 -25.70 20.65 13.82
N THR A 257 -26.71 19.79 13.94
CA THR A 257 -27.00 19.01 15.16
C THR A 257 -26.78 17.51 14.95
N ALA A 258 -26.56 17.06 13.71
CA ALA A 258 -26.30 15.65 13.44
C ALA A 258 -24.95 15.20 14.04
N LYS A 259 -24.91 13.94 14.46
CA LYS A 259 -23.66 13.22 14.69
C LYS A 259 -23.10 12.73 13.36
N VAL A 260 -21.78 12.67 13.26
CA VAL A 260 -21.08 12.16 12.08
C VAL A 260 -21.02 10.64 12.15
N ASN A 261 -21.38 9.96 11.07
CA ASN A 261 -21.26 8.50 10.99
C ASN A 261 -19.81 8.10 10.70
N PHE A 262 -19.27 7.22 11.53
CA PHE A 262 -17.90 6.73 11.44
C PHE A 262 -17.88 5.20 11.44
N VAL A 263 -17.37 4.61 10.36
CA VAL A 263 -17.30 3.15 10.18
C VAL A 263 -15.90 2.64 10.40
N LEU A 264 -15.77 1.61 11.23
CA LEU A 264 -14.54 0.89 11.52
C LEU A 264 -14.60 -0.49 10.87
N SER A 265 -13.63 -0.82 10.01
CA SER A 265 -13.37 -2.21 9.63
C SER A 265 -12.45 -2.85 10.66
N VAL A 266 -12.91 -3.89 11.35
CA VAL A 266 -12.14 -4.58 12.40
C VAL A 266 -11.48 -5.82 11.82
N SER A 267 -10.22 -5.70 11.44
CA SER A 267 -9.40 -6.79 10.93
C SER A 267 -8.48 -7.33 12.02
N VAL A 268 -8.16 -8.61 11.97
CA VAL A 268 -7.35 -9.26 13.02
C VAL A 268 -6.20 -10.08 12.46
N THR A 269 -5.09 -10.16 13.19
CA THR A 269 -3.92 -10.96 12.77
C THR A 269 -4.10 -12.47 12.96
N HIS A 270 -5.04 -12.91 13.81
CA HIS A 270 -5.30 -14.32 14.14
C HIS A 270 -6.79 -14.62 14.07
N LYS A 271 -7.17 -15.80 13.58
CA LYS A 271 -8.58 -16.15 13.35
C LYS A 271 -9.44 -16.07 14.61
N GLN A 272 -8.98 -16.58 15.75
CA GLN A 272 -9.79 -16.53 16.98
C GLN A 272 -10.01 -15.11 17.53
N LEU A 273 -9.21 -14.11 17.12
CA LEU A 273 -9.43 -12.71 17.53
C LEU A 273 -10.71 -12.11 16.93
N GLN A 274 -11.24 -12.68 15.84
CA GLN A 274 -12.47 -12.18 15.19
C GLN A 274 -13.62 -12.02 16.21
N THR A 275 -13.79 -13.02 17.06
CA THR A 275 -14.84 -13.05 18.09
C THR A 275 -14.59 -12.14 19.30
N LEU A 276 -13.35 -11.64 19.44
CA LEU A 276 -12.90 -10.81 20.55
C LEU A 276 -12.82 -9.32 20.18
N GLY A 277 -12.54 -9.00 18.91
CA GLY A 277 -12.23 -7.63 18.46
C GLY A 277 -13.33 -6.63 18.80
N LYS A 278 -14.59 -6.92 18.46
CA LYS A 278 -15.73 -6.03 18.76
C LYS A 278 -15.93 -5.83 20.27
N LYS A 279 -15.73 -6.88 21.07
CA LYS A 279 -15.82 -6.82 22.55
C LYS A 279 -14.73 -5.93 23.13
N TYR A 280 -13.51 -6.09 22.63
CA TYR A 280 -12.37 -5.25 23.02
C TYR A 280 -12.63 -3.78 22.73
N ILE A 281 -13.06 -3.43 21.51
CA ILE A 281 -13.32 -2.04 21.13
C ILE A 281 -14.43 -1.44 22.00
N LYS A 282 -15.55 -2.16 22.22
CA LYS A 282 -16.64 -1.70 23.11
C LYS A 282 -16.12 -1.38 24.51
N HIS A 283 -15.31 -2.26 25.09
CA HIS A 283 -14.71 -2.05 26.41
C HIS A 283 -13.83 -0.79 26.41
N VAL A 284 -12.91 -0.69 25.46
CA VAL A 284 -11.97 0.43 25.34
C VAL A 284 -12.68 1.78 25.21
N LEU A 285 -13.70 1.89 24.36
CA LEU A 285 -14.45 3.12 24.15
C LEU A 285 -15.26 3.52 25.38
N SER A 286 -16.02 2.58 25.95
CA SER A 286 -16.92 2.86 27.09
C SER A 286 -16.21 3.43 28.33
N LYS A 287 -14.93 3.08 28.51
CA LYS A 287 -14.14 3.50 29.67
C LYS A 287 -13.39 4.81 29.45
N ASN A 288 -12.97 5.11 28.23
CA ASN A 288 -11.90 6.08 27.99
C ASN A 288 -12.28 7.26 27.09
N ALA A 289 -13.46 7.27 26.46
CA ALA A 289 -13.82 8.34 25.53
C ALA A 289 -15.32 8.69 25.58
N ALA A 290 -15.61 9.98 25.79
CA ALA A 290 -16.91 10.57 25.48
C ALA A 290 -16.86 11.06 24.03
N LEU A 291 -17.39 10.25 23.10
CA LEU A 291 -17.38 10.53 21.65
C LEU A 291 -18.77 11.04 21.24
N ASP A 292 -19.12 12.21 21.77
CA ASP A 292 -20.48 12.75 21.70
C ASP A 292 -20.85 13.23 20.28
N GLN A 293 -19.86 13.49 19.43
CA GLN A 293 -20.07 13.97 18.07
C GLN A 293 -20.29 12.85 17.04
N LEU A 294 -20.03 11.60 17.41
CA LEU A 294 -19.90 10.49 16.47
C LEU A 294 -20.96 9.39 16.69
N ASN A 295 -21.39 8.76 15.60
CA ASN A 295 -22.02 7.44 15.61
C ASN A 295 -20.98 6.43 15.12
N ILE A 296 -20.54 5.52 15.97
CA ILE A 296 -19.40 4.64 15.67
C ILE A 296 -19.91 3.24 15.37
N PHE A 297 -19.66 2.76 14.16
CA PHE A 297 -20.07 1.44 13.71
C PHE A 297 -18.83 0.57 13.49
N ALA A 298 -18.73 -0.58 14.17
CA ALA A 298 -17.63 -1.51 13.95
C ALA A 298 -18.11 -2.79 13.27
N PHE A 299 -17.58 -3.04 12.09
CA PHE A 299 -17.84 -4.23 11.28
C PHE A 299 -16.68 -5.22 11.44
N THR A 300 -17.02 -6.40 11.94
CA THR A 300 -16.14 -7.57 11.95
C THR A 300 -16.41 -8.45 10.73
N GLU A 301 -15.57 -9.45 10.50
CA GLU A 301 -15.79 -10.44 9.42
C GLU A 301 -17.14 -11.15 9.56
N GLU A 302 -17.60 -11.43 10.80
CA GLU A 302 -18.92 -12.01 11.06
C GLU A 302 -20.06 -11.09 10.61
N ASP A 303 -19.91 -9.77 10.82
CA ASP A 303 -20.91 -8.79 10.38
C ASP A 303 -20.94 -8.68 8.84
N THR A 304 -19.78 -8.76 8.17
CA THR A 304 -19.72 -8.75 6.70
C THR A 304 -20.23 -10.04 6.09
N ASP A 305 -19.95 -11.19 6.70
CA ASP A 305 -20.53 -12.48 6.30
C ASP A 305 -22.06 -12.45 6.42
N ALA A 306 -22.59 -11.86 7.50
CA ALA A 306 -24.02 -11.67 7.66
C ALA A 306 -24.62 -10.80 6.55
N LEU A 307 -23.93 -9.72 6.13
CA LEU A 307 -24.35 -8.90 4.98
C LEU A 307 -24.31 -9.72 3.67
N VAL A 308 -23.27 -10.53 3.45
CA VAL A 308 -23.20 -11.40 2.26
C VAL A 308 -24.39 -12.37 2.25
N GLN A 309 -24.61 -13.10 3.35
CA GLN A 309 -25.63 -14.16 3.43
C GLN A 309 -27.06 -13.65 3.45
N GLN A 310 -27.33 -12.53 4.13
CA GLN A 310 -28.70 -12.05 4.37
C GLN A 310 -29.12 -10.90 3.45
N VAL A 311 -28.18 -10.29 2.73
CA VAL A 311 -28.44 -9.13 1.87
C VAL A 311 -27.95 -9.38 0.44
N LEU A 312 -26.65 -9.64 0.25
CA LEU A 312 -26.07 -9.68 -1.10
C LEU A 312 -26.46 -10.94 -1.87
N LEU A 313 -26.43 -12.13 -1.25
CA LEU A 313 -26.84 -13.36 -1.92
C LEU A 313 -28.32 -13.38 -2.29
N PRO A 314 -29.27 -13.03 -1.39
CA PRO A 314 -30.67 -12.89 -1.76
C PRO A 314 -30.90 -11.87 -2.88
N ALA A 315 -30.14 -10.77 -2.90
CA ALA A 315 -30.23 -9.80 -3.99
C ALA A 315 -29.68 -10.34 -5.31
N ALA A 316 -28.56 -11.06 -5.29
CA ALA A 316 -28.00 -11.72 -6.48
C ALA A 316 -28.99 -12.72 -7.09
N GLU A 317 -29.66 -13.52 -6.25
CA GLU A 317 -30.69 -14.47 -6.70
C GLU A 317 -31.87 -13.81 -7.43
N GLN A 318 -32.21 -12.56 -7.10
CA GLN A 318 -33.30 -11.84 -7.75
C GLN A 318 -32.83 -11.05 -8.97
N CYS A 319 -31.71 -10.34 -8.86
CA CYS A 319 -31.29 -9.34 -9.85
C CYS A 319 -30.30 -9.87 -10.88
N CYS A 320 -29.46 -10.84 -10.52
CA CYS A 320 -28.42 -11.38 -11.40
C CYS A 320 -28.04 -12.81 -11.00
N PRO A 321 -28.92 -13.81 -11.27
CA PRO A 321 -28.70 -15.18 -10.84
C PRO A 321 -27.42 -15.76 -11.45
N THR A 322 -26.53 -16.30 -10.62
CA THR A 322 -25.34 -17.03 -11.05
C THR A 322 -24.98 -18.12 -10.04
N ASP A 323 -24.54 -19.28 -10.52
CA ASP A 323 -24.27 -20.48 -9.71
C ASP A 323 -23.08 -20.30 -8.74
N ASN A 324 -22.22 -19.31 -8.98
CA ASN A 324 -21.02 -19.03 -8.20
C ASN A 324 -21.11 -17.75 -7.34
N ALA A 325 -22.32 -17.21 -7.12
CA ALA A 325 -22.51 -15.93 -6.41
C ALA A 325 -21.86 -15.92 -5.01
N ALA A 326 -21.93 -17.03 -4.26
CA ALA A 326 -21.34 -17.15 -2.93
C ALA A 326 -19.82 -16.99 -2.93
N ASP A 327 -19.13 -17.59 -3.90
CA ASP A 327 -17.67 -17.43 -4.04
C ASP A 327 -17.33 -16.00 -4.47
N LEU A 328 -18.04 -15.49 -5.48
CA LEU A 328 -17.81 -14.15 -6.02
C LEU A 328 -18.03 -13.06 -4.96
N LEU A 329 -19.07 -13.16 -4.13
CA LEU A 329 -19.38 -12.15 -3.11
C LEU A 329 -18.57 -12.31 -1.81
N SER A 330 -17.84 -13.42 -1.62
CA SER A 330 -16.95 -13.61 -0.46
C SER A 330 -15.83 -12.56 -0.38
N ILE A 331 -15.58 -11.85 -1.47
CA ILE A 331 -14.60 -10.75 -1.55
C ILE A 331 -15.01 -9.55 -0.69
N PHE A 332 -16.31 -9.38 -0.39
CA PHE A 332 -16.82 -8.35 0.51
C PHE A 332 -16.57 -8.74 1.97
N GLY A 333 -15.49 -8.23 2.56
CA GLY A 333 -15.13 -8.52 3.96
C GLY A 333 -14.01 -7.62 4.49
N VAL A 334 -13.64 -7.82 5.76
CA VAL A 334 -12.66 -6.99 6.47
C VAL A 334 -11.40 -7.76 6.86
N ASP A 335 -11.44 -9.07 7.02
CA ASP A 335 -10.24 -9.83 7.36
C ASP A 335 -9.40 -10.16 6.14
N GLY A 336 -8.08 -9.95 6.23
CA GLY A 336 -7.20 -10.12 5.10
C GLY A 336 -6.01 -9.17 5.12
N ARG A 337 -5.28 -9.17 4.02
CA ARG A 337 -4.30 -8.13 3.70
C ARG A 337 -5.03 -6.79 3.41
N TYR A 338 -4.29 -5.70 3.34
CA TYR A 338 -4.85 -4.34 3.28
C TYR A 338 -5.86 -4.11 2.16
N GLY A 339 -5.66 -4.71 0.98
CA GLY A 339 -6.55 -4.52 -0.17
C GLY A 339 -8.00 -4.90 0.08
N ARG A 340 -8.27 -5.98 0.85
CA ARG A 340 -9.63 -6.45 1.12
C ARG A 340 -10.42 -5.46 1.98
N HIS A 341 -9.87 -5.07 3.14
CA HIS A 341 -10.55 -4.10 4.00
C HIS A 341 -10.59 -2.70 3.39
N TYR A 342 -9.58 -2.29 2.60
CA TYR A 342 -9.62 -0.99 1.93
C TYR A 342 -10.78 -0.91 0.94
N SER A 343 -10.97 -1.95 0.14
CA SER A 343 -12.11 -2.04 -0.77
C SER A 343 -13.44 -2.04 -0.01
N PHE A 344 -13.54 -2.75 1.11
CA PHE A 344 -14.73 -2.69 1.98
C PHE A 344 -15.02 -1.28 2.49
N LEU A 345 -14.01 -0.55 3.00
CA LEU A 345 -14.17 0.81 3.53
C LEU A 345 -14.66 1.80 2.47
N LYS A 346 -14.44 1.51 1.17
CA LYS A 346 -15.06 2.26 0.08
C LYS A 346 -16.44 1.72 -0.27
N ALA A 347 -16.58 0.41 -0.48
CA ALA A 347 -17.81 -0.24 -0.90
C ALA A 347 -18.99 -0.06 0.07
N ILE A 348 -18.71 0.04 1.38
CA ILE A 348 -19.74 0.19 2.40
C ILE A 348 -20.58 1.45 2.20
N SER A 349 -20.07 2.52 1.58
CA SER A 349 -20.89 3.71 1.31
C SER A 349 -21.95 3.49 0.25
N ALA A 350 -21.72 2.61 -0.74
CA ALA A 350 -22.75 2.26 -1.71
C ALA A 350 -23.90 1.48 -1.04
N LEU A 351 -23.55 0.52 -0.18
CA LEU A 351 -24.53 -0.20 0.64
C LEU A 351 -25.29 0.75 1.55
N TRP A 352 -24.58 1.66 2.23
CA TRP A 352 -25.17 2.65 3.12
C TRP A 352 -26.15 3.57 2.40
N HIS A 353 -25.76 4.08 1.22
CA HIS A 353 -26.59 4.94 0.38
C HIS A 353 -27.92 4.25 0.02
N VAL A 354 -27.86 3.01 -0.48
CA VAL A 354 -29.04 2.29 -0.97
C VAL A 354 -29.93 1.80 0.17
N LEU A 355 -29.35 1.24 1.23
CA LEU A 355 -30.10 0.49 2.23
C LEU A 355 -30.37 1.25 3.54
N ILE A 356 -29.55 2.25 3.88
CA ILE A 356 -29.56 2.88 5.19
C ILE A 356 -29.99 4.35 5.11
N ASN A 357 -29.24 5.16 4.35
CA ASN A 357 -29.48 6.60 4.23
C ASN A 357 -29.01 7.13 2.86
N PRO A 358 -29.93 7.46 1.93
CA PRO A 358 -29.58 7.95 0.59
C PRO A 358 -28.95 9.35 0.58
N LYS A 359 -28.90 10.05 1.73
CA LYS A 359 -28.15 11.32 1.84
C LYS A 359 -26.64 11.12 1.83
N ILE A 360 -26.15 9.93 2.17
CA ILE A 360 -24.71 9.63 2.08
C ILE A 360 -24.34 9.53 0.60
N ARG A 361 -23.46 10.42 0.14
CA ARG A 361 -23.05 10.54 -1.26
C ARG A 361 -21.57 10.26 -1.47
N ALA A 362 -20.77 10.23 -0.40
CA ALA A 362 -19.35 9.91 -0.49
C ALA A 362 -18.85 9.14 0.74
N THR A 363 -17.68 8.53 0.58
CA THR A 363 -16.87 7.97 1.68
C THR A 363 -15.54 8.70 1.76
N PHE A 364 -15.03 8.88 2.97
CA PHE A 364 -13.68 9.41 3.21
C PHE A 364 -12.97 8.57 4.26
N LYS A 365 -11.81 8.01 3.91
CA LYS A 365 -10.99 7.19 4.81
C LYS A 365 -9.96 8.06 5.51
N ILE A 366 -9.81 7.87 6.82
CA ILE A 366 -8.68 8.39 7.61
C ILE A 366 -7.96 7.23 8.29
N ASP A 367 -6.66 7.38 8.55
CA ASP A 367 -5.96 6.48 9.47
C ASP A 367 -6.08 7.03 10.90
N LEU A 368 -6.07 6.14 11.90
CA LEU A 368 -6.31 6.52 13.30
C LEU A 368 -5.09 7.21 13.95
N ASP A 369 -3.94 7.18 13.28
CA ASP A 369 -2.76 7.99 13.59
C ASP A 369 -2.72 9.35 12.84
N GLN A 370 -3.78 9.69 12.10
CA GLN A 370 -3.93 10.97 11.39
C GLN A 370 -4.97 11.85 12.07
N VAL A 371 -4.67 13.14 12.17
CA VAL A 371 -5.51 14.15 12.85
C VAL A 371 -5.79 15.31 11.90
N PHE A 372 -7.00 15.84 11.89
CA PHE A 372 -7.27 17.13 11.25
C PHE A 372 -6.77 18.27 12.14
N PRO A 373 -5.70 19.01 11.77
CA PRO A 373 -5.19 20.10 12.57
C PRO A 373 -6.05 21.35 12.32
N GLN A 374 -7.28 21.36 12.85
CA GLN A 374 -8.30 22.35 12.51
C GLN A 374 -7.84 23.79 12.70
N THR A 375 -7.11 24.07 13.79
CA THR A 375 -6.57 25.40 14.08
C THR A 375 -5.64 25.85 12.96
N GLU A 376 -4.64 25.05 12.63
CA GLU A 376 -3.64 25.36 11.61
C GLU A 376 -4.26 25.41 10.20
N LEU A 377 -5.25 24.55 9.91
CA LEU A 377 -6.00 24.57 8.64
C LEU A 377 -6.72 25.91 8.48
N ILE A 378 -7.55 26.28 9.46
CA ILE A 378 -8.32 27.53 9.41
C ILE A 378 -7.37 28.73 9.29
N GLU A 379 -6.29 28.76 10.07
CA GLU A 379 -5.32 29.86 10.05
C GLU A 379 -4.55 29.97 8.72
N GLN A 380 -4.15 28.86 8.12
CA GLN A 380 -3.20 28.86 6.99
C GLN A 380 -3.85 28.65 5.62
N THR A 381 -5.05 28.09 5.57
CA THR A 381 -5.82 27.89 4.33
C THR A 381 -7.12 28.68 4.31
N GLY A 382 -7.55 29.25 5.44
CA GLY A 382 -8.82 29.97 5.56
C GLY A 382 -10.06 29.06 5.64
N ALA A 383 -9.87 27.74 5.71
CA ALA A 383 -10.94 26.75 5.68
C ALA A 383 -10.60 25.60 6.63
N SER A 384 -11.63 25.11 7.31
CA SER A 384 -11.63 23.89 8.10
C SER A 384 -11.58 22.64 7.21
N ALA A 385 -11.37 21.47 7.83
CA ALA A 385 -11.36 20.20 7.10
C ALA A 385 -12.67 19.95 6.34
N PHE A 386 -13.82 20.27 6.94
CA PHE A 386 -15.12 20.01 6.30
C PHE A 386 -15.40 20.97 5.15
N GLU A 387 -15.00 22.23 5.27
CA GLU A 387 -15.10 23.20 4.18
C GLU A 387 -14.27 22.77 2.95
N HIS A 388 -13.11 22.11 3.15
CA HIS A 388 -12.31 21.56 2.03
C HIS A 388 -13.02 20.42 1.28
N PHE A 389 -13.93 19.67 1.90
CA PHE A 389 -14.72 18.64 1.21
C PHE A 389 -15.79 19.22 0.28
N GLN A 390 -16.17 20.50 0.47
CA GLN A 390 -17.21 21.16 -0.33
C GLN A 390 -16.69 21.67 -1.68
N THR A 391 -15.42 21.39 -2.03
CA THR A 391 -14.84 21.82 -3.30
C THR A 391 -15.61 21.26 -4.51
N PRO A 392 -15.99 22.11 -5.49
CA PRO A 392 -16.66 21.66 -6.71
C PRO A 392 -15.72 20.95 -7.68
N LEU A 393 -14.42 20.90 -7.39
CA LEU A 393 -13.47 20.08 -8.15
C LEU A 393 -13.64 18.58 -7.85
N TRP A 394 -14.11 18.21 -6.66
CA TRP A 394 -14.43 16.82 -6.38
C TRP A 394 -15.72 16.45 -7.12
N GLY A 395 -15.62 15.50 -8.05
CA GLY A 395 -16.67 15.12 -8.99
C GLY A 395 -16.65 15.90 -10.31
N ALA A 396 -15.65 16.76 -10.53
CA ALA A 396 -15.48 17.47 -11.80
C ALA A 396 -15.07 16.52 -12.95
N THR A 397 -15.24 17.00 -14.18
CA THR A 397 -14.80 16.30 -15.40
C THR A 397 -13.87 17.18 -16.21
N GLY A 398 -12.94 16.56 -16.94
CA GLY A 398 -11.93 17.29 -17.69
C GLY A 398 -11.14 16.39 -18.63
N HIS A 399 -10.00 16.90 -19.06
CA HIS A 399 -9.01 16.18 -19.87
C HIS A 399 -7.65 16.25 -19.18
N ASP A 400 -6.91 15.15 -19.17
CA ASP A 400 -5.55 15.13 -18.64
C ASP A 400 -4.53 15.79 -19.58
N PHE A 401 -3.25 15.69 -19.24
CA PHE A 401 -2.15 16.27 -20.02
C PHE A 401 -1.97 15.66 -21.41
N GLU A 402 -2.46 14.44 -21.66
CA GLU A 402 -2.44 13.78 -22.97
C GLU A 402 -3.72 14.06 -23.77
N GLY A 403 -4.71 14.72 -23.15
CA GLY A 403 -6.02 15.01 -23.74
C GLY A 403 -7.05 13.92 -23.52
N ASP A 404 -6.76 12.90 -22.70
CA ASP A 404 -7.70 11.82 -22.39
C ASP A 404 -8.76 12.27 -21.39
N PRO A 405 -10.03 11.83 -21.53
CA PRO A 405 -11.10 12.21 -20.62
C PRO A 405 -10.90 11.63 -19.22
N ILE A 406 -11.14 12.45 -18.21
CA ILE A 406 -11.01 12.10 -16.79
C ILE A 406 -12.18 12.63 -15.95
N THR A 407 -12.73 11.76 -15.11
CA THR A 407 -13.64 12.13 -14.00
C THR A 407 -12.83 12.19 -12.70
N LEU A 408 -12.83 13.35 -12.04
CA LEU A 408 -12.24 13.57 -10.72
C LEU A 408 -13.17 13.12 -9.59
N GLY A 409 -13.67 11.89 -9.68
CA GLY A 409 -14.66 11.31 -8.77
C GLY A 409 -14.10 10.93 -7.39
N MET A 410 -12.78 10.92 -7.26
CA MET A 410 -12.08 10.70 -6.00
C MET A 410 -11.41 11.99 -5.52
N ILE A 411 -11.15 12.11 -4.22
CA ILE A 411 -10.46 13.24 -3.58
C ILE A 411 -9.29 12.71 -2.77
N ALA A 412 -8.14 13.37 -2.85
CA ALA A 412 -6.97 13.05 -2.03
C ALA A 412 -6.50 14.31 -1.31
N GLY A 413 -6.32 14.19 0.00
CA GLY A 413 -5.61 15.17 0.80
C GLY A 413 -4.12 14.86 0.90
N THR A 414 -3.49 15.44 1.91
CA THR A 414 -2.04 15.47 2.08
C THR A 414 -1.68 15.30 3.56
N LEU A 415 -0.46 14.87 3.85
CA LEU A 415 0.06 14.75 5.21
C LEU A 415 1.13 15.81 5.52
N VAL A 416 1.20 16.19 6.79
CA VAL A 416 2.33 16.88 7.40
C VAL A 416 2.72 16.16 8.68
N ASN A 417 4.01 15.94 8.94
CA ASN A 417 4.43 15.27 10.16
C ASN A 417 4.11 16.12 11.40
N LYS A 418 3.76 15.48 12.53
CA LYS A 418 3.56 16.16 13.82
C LYS A 418 4.72 17.08 14.20
N HIS A 419 5.95 16.61 13.99
CA HIS A 419 7.15 17.37 14.34
C HIS A 419 7.43 18.51 13.37
N ASP A 420 6.84 18.52 12.17
CA ASP A 420 7.04 19.54 11.14
C ASP A 420 5.92 20.58 11.07
N ILE A 421 4.75 20.31 11.64
CA ILE A 421 3.58 21.20 11.50
C ILE A 421 3.83 22.65 11.97
N HIS A 422 4.76 22.85 12.90
CA HIS A 422 5.18 24.17 13.36
C HIS A 422 5.81 25.04 12.25
N LYS A 423 6.28 24.44 11.16
CA LYS A 423 6.79 25.12 9.96
C LYS A 423 5.65 25.51 8.99
N GLY A 424 4.47 24.94 9.16
CA GLY A 424 3.27 25.16 8.35
C GLY A 424 2.67 23.86 7.81
N VAL A 425 1.38 23.88 7.49
CA VAL A 425 0.65 22.70 6.98
C VAL A 425 1.14 22.27 5.58
N PHE A 426 1.73 23.18 4.81
CA PHE A 426 2.35 22.90 3.50
C PHE A 426 3.83 22.51 3.60
N THR A 427 4.22 21.86 4.71
CA THR A 427 5.55 21.29 4.85
C THR A 427 5.51 19.83 4.40
N PRO A 428 6.36 19.42 3.44
CA PRO A 428 6.36 18.04 2.95
C PRO A 428 6.73 17.07 4.08
N ASP A 429 5.95 16.01 4.23
CA ASP A 429 6.21 14.92 5.18
C ASP A 429 7.39 14.04 4.73
N VAL A 430 7.64 13.96 3.43
CA VAL A 430 8.80 13.29 2.83
C VAL A 430 9.61 14.30 2.00
N THR A 431 10.82 14.59 2.47
CA THR A 431 11.79 15.45 1.78
C THR A 431 12.76 14.64 0.94
N PHE A 432 13.32 15.29 -0.09
CA PHE A 432 14.40 14.71 -0.88
C PHE A 432 15.52 14.20 0.02
N PRO A 433 16.03 12.97 -0.25
CA PRO A 433 17.04 12.37 0.58
C PRO A 433 18.40 13.04 0.38
N ASP A 434 18.95 13.55 1.48
CA ASP A 434 20.33 14.02 1.56
C ASP A 434 21.20 12.90 2.14
N GLY A 435 22.25 12.48 1.42
CA GLY A 435 23.21 11.50 1.92
C GLY A 435 23.80 10.56 0.88
N LYS A 436 24.63 9.64 1.39
CA LYS A 436 25.17 8.53 0.61
C LYS A 436 24.11 7.44 0.49
N LEU A 437 24.01 6.82 -0.69
CA LEU A 437 23.11 5.70 -0.93
C LEU A 437 23.58 4.46 -0.16
N ALA A 438 22.62 3.73 0.40
CA ALA A 438 22.84 2.37 0.84
C ALA A 438 23.05 1.44 -0.39
N PRO A 439 23.73 0.30 -0.25
CA PRO A 439 23.99 -0.62 -1.36
C PRO A 439 22.73 -1.05 -2.14
N ASP A 440 21.64 -1.33 -1.45
CA ASP A 440 20.36 -1.70 -2.08
C ASP A 440 19.66 -0.53 -2.79
N GLU A 441 20.00 0.71 -2.46
CA GLU A 441 19.44 1.91 -3.09
C GLU A 441 20.05 2.21 -4.47
N TYR A 442 21.23 1.64 -4.79
CA TYR A 442 21.75 1.65 -6.17
C TYR A 442 20.89 0.80 -7.11
N VAL A 443 20.18 -0.20 -6.58
CA VAL A 443 19.25 -1.04 -7.37
C VAL A 443 17.87 -0.40 -7.43
N PHE A 444 17.39 0.20 -6.35
CA PHE A 444 16.05 0.76 -6.27
C PHE A 444 15.90 1.74 -5.10
N PHE A 445 15.46 2.96 -5.38
CA PHE A 445 15.42 4.03 -4.39
C PHE A 445 14.09 4.78 -4.35
N SER A 446 13.02 4.10 -3.88
CA SER A 446 11.65 4.65 -3.87
C SER A 446 11.48 5.97 -3.10
N ARG A 447 12.36 6.29 -2.14
CA ARG A 447 12.31 7.57 -1.43
C ARG A 447 12.46 8.77 -2.38
N LEU A 448 13.23 8.61 -3.46
CA LEU A 448 13.44 9.67 -4.45
C LEU A 448 12.16 10.05 -5.20
N PRO A 449 11.46 9.14 -5.92
CA PRO A 449 10.19 9.47 -6.55
C PRO A 449 9.08 9.78 -5.53
N GLN A 450 9.12 9.23 -4.32
CA GLN A 450 8.19 9.63 -3.25
C GLN A 450 8.35 11.11 -2.88
N SER A 451 9.59 11.57 -2.68
CA SER A 451 9.87 12.98 -2.35
C SER A 451 9.45 13.90 -3.49
N LEU A 452 9.77 13.52 -4.74
CA LEU A 452 9.34 14.24 -5.93
C LEU A 452 7.82 14.38 -6.01
N SER A 453 7.07 13.29 -5.90
CA SER A 453 5.61 13.36 -5.91
C SER A 453 5.04 14.10 -4.70
N THR A 454 5.69 14.06 -3.53
CA THR A 454 5.25 14.82 -2.35
C THR A 454 5.30 16.32 -2.64
N GLU A 455 6.43 16.84 -3.13
CA GLU A 455 6.56 18.26 -3.43
C GLU A 455 5.77 18.70 -4.68
N ALA A 456 5.72 17.86 -5.72
CA ALA A 456 5.05 18.19 -6.97
C ALA A 456 3.53 18.07 -6.87
N GLU A 457 3.01 17.02 -6.22
CA GLU A 457 1.58 16.72 -6.19
C GLU A 457 0.93 17.17 -4.88
N MET A 458 1.53 16.87 -3.73
CA MET A 458 0.88 17.04 -2.42
C MET A 458 0.97 18.46 -1.87
N MET A 459 2.08 19.16 -2.15
CA MET A 459 2.36 20.51 -1.67
C MET A 459 1.90 21.62 -2.62
N THR A 460 1.30 21.27 -3.77
CA THR A 460 0.83 22.27 -4.73
C THR A 460 -0.27 23.14 -4.12
N ARG A 461 -0.26 24.43 -4.47
CA ARG A 461 -1.25 25.40 -4.02
C ARG A 461 -1.85 26.04 -5.26
N TYR A 462 -3.17 26.16 -5.29
CA TYR A 462 -3.84 26.85 -6.37
C TYR A 462 -3.81 28.36 -6.13
N GLN A 463 -3.47 29.10 -7.18
CA GLN A 463 -3.37 30.56 -7.13
C GLN A 463 -4.13 31.16 -8.30
N SER A 464 -5.07 32.05 -7.99
CA SER A 464 -5.84 32.76 -9.02
C SER A 464 -4.90 33.52 -9.95
N GLY A 465 -5.12 33.40 -11.27
CA GLY A 465 -4.28 34.02 -12.29
C GLY A 465 -3.02 33.25 -12.67
N THR A 466 -2.81 32.05 -12.12
CA THR A 466 -1.74 31.12 -12.54
C THR A 466 -2.28 29.98 -13.40
N ASN A 467 -1.40 29.21 -14.04
CA ASN A 467 -1.79 28.03 -14.81
C ASN A 467 -2.38 26.89 -13.98
N LEU A 468 -2.34 26.96 -12.64
CA LEU A 468 -2.98 26.04 -11.71
C LEU A 468 -3.84 26.85 -10.74
N ASP A 469 -5.03 27.21 -11.17
CA ASP A 469 -5.92 28.14 -10.46
C ASP A 469 -7.03 27.44 -9.65
N GLY A 470 -7.18 26.13 -9.80
CA GLY A 470 -8.23 25.36 -9.13
C GLY A 470 -9.64 25.66 -9.67
N GLN A 471 -9.75 26.27 -10.85
CA GLN A 471 -11.02 26.60 -11.50
C GLN A 471 -11.06 26.09 -12.94
N HIS A 472 -10.08 26.49 -13.75
CA HIS A 472 -9.92 26.06 -15.14
C HIS A 472 -8.96 24.87 -15.23
N THR A 473 -8.00 24.82 -14.32
CA THR A 473 -7.01 23.75 -14.24
C THR A 473 -6.76 23.33 -12.80
N CYS A 474 -6.52 22.04 -12.60
CA CYS A 474 -6.13 21.49 -11.31
C CYS A 474 -5.15 20.34 -11.50
N LEU A 475 -4.66 19.75 -10.40
CA LEU A 475 -3.88 18.51 -10.48
C LEU A 475 -4.75 17.29 -10.20
N GLN A 476 -4.52 16.22 -10.96
CA GLN A 476 -4.87 14.87 -10.52
C GLN A 476 -3.78 14.32 -9.59
N ARG A 477 -4.16 13.49 -8.61
CA ARG A 477 -3.25 12.82 -7.69
C ARG A 477 -3.07 11.36 -8.11
N ILE A 478 -1.81 10.97 -8.26
CA ILE A 478 -1.39 9.56 -8.34
C ILE A 478 -0.74 9.15 -7.02
N HIS A 479 0.05 10.05 -6.42
CA HIS A 479 0.53 9.87 -5.06
C HIS A 479 -0.61 10.14 -4.08
N VAL A 480 -1.17 9.07 -3.54
CA VAL A 480 -2.19 9.07 -2.50
C VAL A 480 -1.60 8.41 -1.25
N THR A 481 -2.17 8.73 -0.10
CA THR A 481 -1.85 8.12 1.18
C THR A 481 -3.00 7.18 1.57
N GLY A 482 -2.68 6.07 2.24
CA GLY A 482 -3.67 5.05 2.64
C GLY A 482 -4.86 5.62 3.41
N GLY A 483 -4.62 6.58 4.30
CA GLY A 483 -5.62 7.49 4.88
C GLY A 483 -5.60 8.87 4.21
N THR A 484 -6.66 9.66 4.37
CA THR A 484 -6.84 10.99 3.76
C THR A 484 -7.31 10.96 2.28
N ASN A 485 -8.23 10.05 1.94
CA ASN A 485 -8.81 10.02 0.60
C ASN A 485 -10.26 9.55 0.57
N GLY A 486 -11.02 9.95 -0.45
CA GLY A 486 -12.44 9.66 -0.58
C GLY A 486 -12.91 9.46 -2.01
N ILE A 487 -14.14 8.95 -2.16
CA ILE A 487 -14.79 8.72 -3.46
C ILE A 487 -16.30 8.97 -3.35
N PHE A 488 -16.90 9.53 -4.39
CA PHE A 488 -18.36 9.62 -4.52
C PHE A 488 -18.97 8.24 -4.76
N VAL A 489 -20.13 7.98 -4.16
CA VAL A 489 -20.92 6.76 -4.37
C VAL A 489 -21.24 6.57 -5.85
N ASP A 490 -21.57 7.63 -6.58
CA ASP A 490 -21.85 7.56 -8.02
C ASP A 490 -20.60 7.14 -8.82
N SER A 491 -19.44 7.71 -8.50
CA SER A 491 -18.17 7.30 -9.12
C SER A 491 -17.80 5.86 -8.76
N LEU A 492 -18.03 5.47 -7.50
CA LEU A 492 -17.80 4.11 -7.01
C LEU A 492 -18.66 3.09 -7.79
N ARG A 493 -19.95 3.37 -7.97
CA ARG A 493 -20.88 2.50 -8.73
C ARG A 493 -20.59 2.48 -10.23
N ARG A 494 -20.15 3.61 -10.79
CA ARG A 494 -19.84 3.77 -12.22
C ARG A 494 -18.55 3.05 -12.61
N PHE A 495 -17.46 3.35 -11.91
CA PHE A 495 -16.13 2.87 -12.26
C PHE A 495 -15.77 1.55 -11.57
N GLN A 496 -16.48 1.20 -10.50
CA GLN A 496 -16.28 -0.04 -9.72
C GLN A 496 -14.82 -0.28 -9.29
N PRO A 497 -14.10 0.75 -8.79
CA PRO A 497 -12.73 0.58 -8.35
C PRO A 497 -12.62 -0.36 -7.14
N PHE A 498 -11.54 -1.12 -7.08
CA PHE A 498 -11.22 -1.98 -5.96
C PHE A 498 -9.71 -2.20 -5.85
N THR A 499 -9.25 -2.53 -4.65
CA THR A 499 -7.90 -3.01 -4.41
C THR A 499 -7.93 -4.53 -4.29
N PRO A 500 -7.16 -5.28 -5.09
CA PRO A 500 -7.15 -6.73 -4.96
C PRO A 500 -6.75 -7.22 -3.58
N SER A 501 -7.38 -8.29 -3.08
CA SER A 501 -7.20 -8.76 -1.70
C SER A 501 -5.79 -9.26 -1.38
N PHE A 502 -4.99 -9.58 -2.40
CA PHE A 502 -3.60 -9.99 -2.23
C PHE A 502 -2.65 -8.82 -1.95
N ILE A 503 -3.07 -7.57 -2.17
CA ILE A 503 -2.26 -6.38 -1.91
C ILE A 503 -2.12 -6.18 -0.40
N ALA A 504 -0.89 -6.32 0.08
CA ALA A 504 -0.55 -6.19 1.50
C ALA A 504 -0.12 -4.79 1.92
N ARG A 505 0.24 -3.89 1.00
CA ARG A 505 0.67 -2.52 1.31
C ARG A 505 0.40 -1.62 0.10
N ALA A 506 0.19 -0.33 0.34
CA ALA A 506 -0.12 0.68 -0.68
C ALA A 506 -1.40 0.37 -1.45
N GLU A 507 -2.42 -0.04 -0.70
CA GLU A 507 -3.75 -0.38 -1.16
C GLU A 507 -4.42 0.75 -1.94
N ASP A 508 -4.18 2.00 -1.56
CA ASP A 508 -4.67 3.22 -2.19
C ASP A 508 -4.12 3.41 -3.61
N GLN A 509 -2.86 3.02 -3.82
CA GLN A 509 -2.20 3.11 -5.12
C GLN A 509 -2.71 2.01 -6.05
N ALA A 510 -2.85 0.78 -5.53
CA ALA A 510 -3.42 -0.34 -6.27
C ALA A 510 -4.91 -0.13 -6.60
N TYR A 511 -5.65 0.63 -5.81
CA TYR A 511 -7.06 0.96 -6.07
C TYR A 511 -7.26 1.69 -7.41
N LEU A 512 -6.32 2.56 -7.78
CA LEU A 512 -6.40 3.31 -9.04
C LEU A 512 -6.22 2.38 -10.25
N LEU A 513 -5.32 1.39 -10.14
CA LEU A 513 -4.95 0.47 -11.21
C LEU A 513 -6.17 -0.29 -11.78
N SER A 514 -7.13 -0.66 -10.92
CA SER A 514 -8.32 -1.43 -11.33
C SER A 514 -9.22 -0.69 -12.31
N THR A 515 -9.05 0.63 -12.46
CA THR A 515 -9.87 1.47 -13.35
C THR A 515 -9.15 1.93 -14.60
N LEU A 516 -7.85 1.65 -14.74
CA LEU A 516 -7.04 2.20 -15.83
C LEU A 516 -7.42 1.66 -17.21
N ASN A 517 -8.13 0.53 -17.28
CA ASN A 517 -8.59 -0.06 -18.55
C ASN A 517 -9.89 0.56 -19.10
N GLN A 518 -10.46 1.56 -18.43
CA GLN A 518 -11.69 2.21 -18.89
C GLN A 518 -11.40 3.34 -19.87
N SER A 519 -12.34 3.60 -20.79
CA SER A 519 -12.20 4.66 -21.81
C SER A 519 -12.17 6.06 -21.21
N GLU A 520 -12.91 6.28 -20.14
CA GLU A 520 -12.79 7.45 -19.28
C GLU A 520 -12.07 7.04 -18.00
N ARG A 521 -11.07 7.83 -17.60
CA ARG A 521 -10.29 7.52 -16.39
C ARG A 521 -10.98 8.07 -15.15
N LEU A 522 -10.92 7.31 -14.05
CA LEU A 522 -11.22 7.84 -12.71
C LEU A 522 -9.93 8.40 -12.10
N GLY A 523 -10.00 9.61 -11.55
CA GLY A 523 -8.87 10.28 -10.92
C GLY A 523 -9.19 10.81 -9.53
N TYR A 524 -8.15 10.95 -8.71
CA TYR A 524 -8.19 11.75 -7.49
C TYR A 524 -7.96 13.22 -7.83
N VAL A 525 -8.85 14.12 -7.42
CA VAL A 525 -8.52 15.55 -7.39
C VAL A 525 -7.52 15.81 -6.27
N HIS A 526 -6.52 16.65 -6.55
CA HIS A 526 -5.74 17.28 -5.49
C HIS A 526 -6.57 18.37 -4.79
N ALA A 527 -6.99 18.11 -3.56
CA ALA A 527 -7.64 19.09 -2.70
C ALA A 527 -6.59 19.95 -1.98
N ALA A 528 -6.23 21.08 -2.58
CA ALA A 528 -5.26 22.00 -2.01
C ALA A 528 -5.74 22.52 -0.64
N GLY A 529 -5.01 22.19 0.43
CA GLY A 529 -5.35 22.57 1.79
C GLY A 529 -6.09 21.50 2.60
N LEU A 530 -6.57 20.41 1.99
CA LEU A 530 -7.05 19.24 2.74
C LEU A 530 -5.84 18.47 3.30
N ILE A 531 -5.38 18.87 4.48
CA ILE A 531 -4.15 18.35 5.08
C ILE A 531 -4.46 17.75 6.45
N MET A 532 -3.91 16.56 6.71
CA MET A 532 -3.93 15.92 8.03
C MET A 532 -2.52 15.89 8.62
N ARG A 533 -2.44 15.98 9.94
CA ARG A 533 -1.20 15.81 10.70
C ARG A 533 -0.98 14.32 10.95
N HIS A 534 0.20 13.80 10.62
CA HIS A 534 0.58 12.42 10.86
C HIS A 534 1.33 12.28 12.19
N ASP A 535 0.72 11.55 13.13
CA ASP A 535 1.18 11.41 14.52
C ASP A 535 1.81 10.04 14.79
N LYS A 536 2.45 9.43 13.78
CA LYS A 536 2.99 8.06 13.82
C LYS A 536 3.91 7.78 15.00
N ASP A 537 4.75 8.75 15.36
CA ASP A 537 5.76 8.58 16.42
C ASP A 537 5.14 8.54 17.84
N ALA A 538 3.84 8.84 17.97
CA ALA A 538 3.14 8.80 19.26
C ALA A 538 2.77 7.38 19.71
N PHE A 539 2.75 6.39 18.80
CA PHE A 539 2.30 5.03 19.10
C PHE A 539 3.45 4.02 19.08
N ALA A 540 3.78 3.50 20.26
CA ALA A 540 4.62 2.32 20.55
C ALA A 540 5.84 2.06 19.63
N GLN A 541 6.97 2.72 19.93
CA GLN A 541 8.29 2.42 19.34
C GLN A 541 8.67 0.92 19.38
N ALA A 542 8.20 0.18 20.40
CA ALA A 542 8.47 -1.26 20.56
C ALA A 542 7.77 -2.14 19.51
N SER A 543 6.57 -1.76 19.06
CA SER A 543 5.83 -2.46 17.98
C SER A 543 6.46 -2.17 16.62
N ILE A 544 6.89 -0.92 16.41
CA ILE A 544 7.57 -0.46 15.18
C ILE A 544 8.92 -1.18 14.99
N ALA A 545 9.70 -1.36 16.07
CA ALA A 545 10.97 -2.09 16.02
C ALA A 545 10.81 -3.55 15.59
N LYS A 546 9.76 -4.24 16.07
CA LYS A 546 9.46 -5.64 15.66
C LYS A 546 8.97 -5.75 14.20
N ALA A 547 8.36 -4.70 13.65
CA ALA A 547 7.78 -4.71 12.30
C ALA A 547 8.75 -4.25 11.18
N ARG A 548 9.93 -3.70 11.51
CA ARG A 548 10.84 -3.09 10.52
C ARG A 548 11.27 -4.04 9.39
N ALA A 549 11.64 -5.27 9.73
CA ALA A 549 12.00 -6.29 8.73
C ALA A 549 10.80 -6.65 7.85
N GLY A 550 9.61 -6.83 8.44
CA GLY A 550 8.37 -7.10 7.72
C GLY A 550 7.99 -5.97 6.76
N LYS A 551 8.15 -4.70 7.17
CA LYS A 551 7.92 -3.54 6.32
C LYS A 551 8.80 -3.57 5.06
N GLN A 552 10.10 -3.83 5.25
CA GLN A 552 11.07 -3.90 4.14
C GLN A 552 10.78 -5.07 3.19
N ILE A 553 10.51 -6.27 3.73
CA ILE A 553 10.10 -7.43 2.93
C ILE A 553 8.82 -7.12 2.14
N GLY A 554 7.86 -6.44 2.77
CA GLY A 554 6.62 -5.98 2.13
C GLY A 554 6.87 -5.06 0.92
N ASP A 555 7.91 -4.22 0.95
CA ASP A 555 8.27 -3.38 -0.21
C ASP A 555 8.85 -4.21 -1.37
N TYR A 556 9.47 -5.37 -1.11
CA TYR A 556 9.94 -6.27 -2.18
C TYR A 556 8.78 -7.07 -2.78
N LEU A 557 7.88 -7.58 -1.93
CA LEU A 557 6.64 -8.20 -2.38
C LEU A 557 5.81 -7.22 -3.20
N ARG A 558 5.80 -5.95 -2.81
CA ARG A 558 5.11 -4.90 -3.55
C ARG A 558 5.60 -4.78 -5.00
N ILE A 559 6.90 -4.89 -5.25
CA ILE A 559 7.45 -4.89 -6.62
C ILE A 559 6.90 -6.06 -7.42
N LEU A 560 6.97 -7.28 -6.86
CA LEU A 560 6.45 -8.48 -7.52
C LEU A 560 4.94 -8.36 -7.82
N MET A 561 4.16 -7.95 -6.81
CA MET A 561 2.70 -7.87 -6.91
C MET A 561 2.25 -6.76 -7.85
N PHE A 562 2.87 -5.56 -7.81
CA PHE A 562 2.47 -4.44 -8.67
C PHE A 562 2.86 -4.67 -10.13
N SER A 563 4.02 -5.26 -10.41
CA SER A 563 4.40 -5.66 -11.77
C SER A 563 3.40 -6.66 -12.34
N ALA A 564 3.18 -7.79 -11.66
CA ALA A 564 2.25 -8.82 -12.14
C ALA A 564 0.80 -8.33 -12.19
N TYR A 565 0.40 -7.42 -11.30
CA TYR A 565 -0.92 -6.79 -11.37
C TYR A 565 -1.04 -5.90 -12.61
N ALA A 566 -0.03 -5.07 -12.91
CA ALA A 566 -0.03 -4.25 -14.11
C ALA A 566 -0.03 -5.10 -15.40
N ASP A 567 0.67 -6.23 -15.42
CA ASP A 567 0.65 -7.19 -16.53
C ASP A 567 -0.73 -7.84 -16.72
N ALA A 568 -1.45 -8.13 -15.63
CA ALA A 568 -2.81 -8.67 -15.68
C ALA A 568 -3.86 -7.67 -16.19
N LEU A 569 -3.51 -6.39 -16.32
CA LEU A 569 -4.41 -5.37 -16.85
C LEU A 569 -4.35 -5.31 -18.38
N PRO A 570 -5.49 -5.18 -19.10
CA PRO A 570 -5.48 -5.22 -20.56
C PRO A 570 -4.76 -4.04 -21.25
N ARG A 571 -4.45 -2.96 -20.53
CA ARG A 571 -3.89 -1.71 -21.08
C ARG A 571 -2.39 -1.76 -21.38
N GLY A 572 -1.69 -2.84 -21.01
CA GLY A 572 -0.26 -2.98 -21.23
C GLY A 572 0.59 -2.09 -20.31
N VAL A 573 1.71 -2.61 -19.83
CA VAL A 573 2.51 -1.96 -18.77
C VAL A 573 3.04 -0.58 -19.15
N CYS A 574 3.47 -0.37 -20.40
CA CYS A 574 4.00 0.92 -20.83
C CYS A 574 2.96 2.05 -20.71
N GLU A 575 1.71 1.79 -21.10
CA GLU A 575 0.63 2.79 -20.97
C GLU A 575 0.24 3.02 -19.52
N ILE A 576 0.20 1.95 -18.72
CA ILE A 576 -0.04 2.06 -17.27
C ILE A 576 1.03 2.96 -16.63
N LYS A 577 2.31 2.71 -16.90
CA LYS A 577 3.43 3.50 -16.38
C LYS A 577 3.40 4.96 -16.83
N ARG A 578 2.98 5.26 -18.07
CA ARG A 578 2.76 6.65 -18.50
C ARG A 578 1.83 7.41 -17.55
N ILE A 579 0.83 6.75 -16.99
CA ILE A 579 -0.09 7.36 -16.02
C ILE A 579 0.56 7.42 -14.62
N ILE A 580 1.06 6.29 -14.11
CA ILE A 580 1.38 6.13 -12.69
C ILE A 580 2.81 6.53 -12.27
N ASP A 581 3.73 6.72 -13.22
CA ASP A 581 5.12 7.13 -12.92
C ASP A 581 5.19 8.57 -12.41
N PRO A 582 6.11 8.90 -11.47
CA PRO A 582 7.21 8.02 -11.04
C PRO A 582 6.96 7.31 -9.70
N PHE A 583 6.08 7.81 -8.83
CA PHE A 583 5.94 7.27 -7.47
C PHE A 583 5.33 5.88 -7.42
N THR A 584 4.07 5.71 -7.84
CA THR A 584 3.44 4.39 -7.88
C THR A 584 4.12 3.49 -8.90
N GLY A 585 4.45 4.08 -10.06
CA GLY A 585 5.04 3.36 -11.17
C GLY A 585 6.41 2.76 -10.93
N CYS A 586 7.20 3.28 -9.98
CA CYS A 586 8.48 2.64 -9.66
C CYS A 586 8.33 1.21 -9.12
N PHE A 587 7.17 0.85 -8.54
CA PHE A 587 6.89 -0.54 -8.12
C PHE A 587 6.39 -1.44 -9.27
N VAL A 588 6.17 -0.88 -10.46
CA VAL A 588 5.86 -1.63 -11.69
C VAL A 588 7.14 -1.66 -12.52
N SER A 589 7.92 -2.72 -12.35
CA SER A 589 9.17 -2.96 -13.06
C SER A 589 9.01 -4.01 -14.17
N ARG A 590 9.89 -3.91 -15.17
CA ARG A 590 10.14 -4.93 -16.19
C ARG A 590 11.02 -6.07 -15.71
N LEU A 591 11.76 -5.87 -14.62
CA LEU A 591 12.65 -6.85 -13.99
C LEU A 591 12.26 -7.09 -12.52
N PRO A 592 10.97 -7.40 -12.22
CA PRO A 592 10.49 -7.48 -10.85
C PRO A 592 11.24 -8.51 -9.99
N VAL A 593 11.55 -9.69 -10.55
CA VAL A 593 12.23 -10.77 -9.83
C VAL A 593 13.66 -10.36 -9.49
N THR A 594 14.39 -9.86 -10.48
CA THR A 594 15.77 -9.39 -10.32
C THR A 594 15.86 -8.28 -9.28
N ILE A 595 15.02 -7.24 -9.38
CA ILE A 595 15.06 -6.13 -8.43
C ILE A 595 14.69 -6.59 -7.02
N ALA A 596 13.62 -7.37 -6.85
CA ALA A 596 13.21 -7.84 -5.53
C ALA A 596 14.31 -8.67 -4.84
N LEU A 597 14.94 -9.60 -5.56
CA LEU A 597 16.02 -10.44 -5.05
C LEU A 597 17.29 -9.66 -4.75
N LEU A 598 17.70 -8.75 -5.64
CA LEU A 598 18.89 -7.92 -5.41
C LEU A 598 18.72 -7.00 -4.21
N ARG A 599 17.58 -6.32 -4.09
CA ARG A 599 17.30 -5.46 -2.92
C ARG A 599 17.33 -6.27 -1.63
N PHE A 600 16.67 -7.43 -1.61
CA PHE A 600 16.65 -8.30 -0.44
C PHE A 600 18.07 -8.76 -0.04
N THR A 601 18.86 -9.25 -0.99
CA THR A 601 20.17 -9.84 -0.69
C THR A 601 21.27 -8.83 -0.41
N LEU A 602 21.25 -7.66 -1.07
CA LEU A 602 22.13 -6.54 -0.72
C LEU A 602 21.80 -5.97 0.66
N LYS A 603 20.50 -5.89 1.01
CA LYS A 603 20.10 -5.44 2.35
C LYS A 603 20.52 -6.42 3.44
N ALA A 604 20.36 -7.72 3.19
CA ALA A 604 20.85 -8.76 4.10
C ALA A 604 22.38 -8.68 4.28
N ALA A 605 23.13 -8.52 3.19
CA ALA A 605 24.58 -8.35 3.23
C ALA A 605 25.01 -7.11 4.02
N LEU A 606 24.27 -5.99 3.90
CA LEU A 606 24.53 -4.78 4.66
C LEU A 606 24.42 -5.02 6.18
N PHE A 607 23.41 -5.76 6.65
CA PHE A 607 23.29 -6.07 8.08
C PHE A 607 24.51 -6.83 8.63
N PHE A 608 25.03 -7.78 7.87
CA PHE A 608 26.25 -8.50 8.27
C PHE A 608 27.50 -7.61 8.22
N HIS A 609 27.58 -6.70 7.24
CA HIS A 609 28.69 -5.75 7.12
C HIS A 609 28.70 -4.72 8.26
N GLU A 610 27.54 -4.22 8.68
CA GLU A 610 27.38 -3.24 9.76
C GLU A 610 27.46 -3.85 11.17
N ALA A 611 27.97 -5.09 11.30
CA ALA A 611 28.05 -5.84 12.56
C ALA A 611 26.70 -5.96 13.29
N ASN A 612 25.60 -6.10 12.54
CA ASN A 612 24.26 -6.37 13.06
C ASN A 612 23.72 -7.73 12.56
N PRO A 613 24.39 -8.85 12.89
CA PRO A 613 24.05 -10.16 12.35
C PRO A 613 22.69 -10.70 12.81
N GLU A 614 22.24 -10.33 14.01
CA GLU A 614 20.93 -10.77 14.52
C GLU A 614 19.78 -10.29 13.62
N GLU A 615 19.85 -9.04 13.17
CA GLU A 615 18.87 -8.50 12.23
C GLU A 615 19.00 -9.14 10.85
N GLY A 616 20.23 -9.40 10.36
CA GLY A 616 20.46 -10.14 9.11
C GLY A 616 19.84 -11.54 9.14
N VAL A 617 20.01 -12.28 10.23
CA VAL A 617 19.41 -13.61 10.43
C VAL A 617 17.89 -13.53 10.45
N LYS A 618 17.31 -12.65 11.26
CA LYS A 618 15.84 -12.47 11.32
C LYS A 618 15.27 -12.10 9.96
N PHE A 619 15.94 -11.21 9.24
CA PHE A 619 15.54 -10.74 7.93
C PHE A 619 15.53 -11.87 6.89
N ILE A 620 16.58 -12.70 6.85
CA ILE A 620 16.63 -13.84 5.92
C ILE A 620 15.56 -14.89 6.25
N LEU A 621 15.45 -15.27 7.54
CA LEU A 621 14.50 -16.29 7.98
C LEU A 621 13.04 -15.86 7.74
N ALA A 622 12.72 -14.57 7.91
CA ALA A 622 11.39 -14.05 7.64
C ALA A 622 11.14 -13.80 6.14
N GLY A 623 12.16 -13.35 5.39
CA GLY A 623 12.02 -12.87 4.02
C GLY A 623 11.93 -13.98 2.98
N ILE A 624 12.77 -15.01 3.07
CA ILE A 624 12.82 -16.07 2.05
C ILE A 624 11.46 -16.78 1.86
N PRO A 625 10.78 -17.24 2.92
CA PRO A 625 9.47 -17.90 2.76
C PRO A 625 8.45 -16.99 2.07
N GLN A 626 8.40 -15.71 2.45
CA GLN A 626 7.45 -14.74 1.89
C GLN A 626 7.77 -14.39 0.44
N ILE A 627 9.05 -14.19 0.10
CA ILE A 627 9.48 -13.90 -1.27
C ILE A 627 9.21 -15.11 -2.17
N ARG A 628 9.47 -16.33 -1.70
CA ARG A 628 9.13 -17.56 -2.43
C ARG A 628 7.63 -17.64 -2.71
N GLU A 629 6.78 -17.46 -1.70
CA GLU A 629 5.32 -17.42 -1.88
C GLU A 629 4.92 -16.32 -2.88
N GLY A 630 5.56 -15.15 -2.81
CA GLY A 630 5.33 -14.06 -3.74
C GLY A 630 5.65 -14.44 -5.19
N LEU A 631 6.82 -15.04 -5.42
CA LEU A 631 7.24 -15.52 -6.75
C LEU A 631 6.27 -16.58 -7.28
N ASP A 632 5.92 -17.58 -6.47
CA ASP A 632 4.99 -18.65 -6.84
C ASP A 632 3.58 -18.10 -7.18
N PHE A 633 3.17 -17.01 -6.53
CA PHE A 633 1.87 -16.38 -6.77
C PHE A 633 1.83 -15.55 -8.05
N THR A 634 2.94 -14.89 -8.40
CA THR A 634 3.02 -13.97 -9.55
C THR A 634 3.45 -14.64 -10.86
N GLN A 635 4.09 -15.80 -10.80
CA GLN A 635 4.60 -16.49 -11.99
C GLN A 635 3.58 -17.44 -12.63
N GLY A 636 3.82 -17.79 -13.90
CA GLY A 636 3.00 -18.68 -14.72
C GLY A 636 2.04 -17.96 -15.66
N GLU A 637 1.49 -18.69 -16.64
CA GLU A 637 0.50 -18.18 -17.60
C GLU A 637 -0.70 -19.13 -17.69
N PRO A 638 -1.91 -18.73 -17.23
CA PRO A 638 -2.18 -17.54 -16.41
C PRO A 638 -1.63 -17.71 -14.98
N SER A 639 -1.12 -16.63 -14.39
CA SER A 639 -0.61 -16.67 -13.01
C SER A 639 -1.75 -16.84 -12.00
N LYS A 640 -1.43 -17.29 -10.78
CA LYS A 640 -2.43 -17.37 -9.71
C LYS A 640 -2.95 -15.97 -9.34
N LEU A 641 -2.09 -14.95 -9.40
CA LEU A 641 -2.48 -13.56 -9.22
C LEU A 641 -3.55 -13.14 -10.23
N GLU A 642 -3.33 -13.41 -11.52
CA GLU A 642 -4.27 -13.04 -12.60
C GLU A 642 -5.64 -13.69 -12.38
N GLN A 643 -5.66 -14.97 -12.00
CA GLN A 643 -6.89 -15.70 -11.69
C GLN A 643 -7.65 -15.08 -10.51
N VAL A 644 -6.93 -14.70 -9.44
CA VAL A 644 -7.54 -14.05 -8.27
C VAL A 644 -8.05 -12.65 -8.63
N TYR A 645 -7.29 -11.87 -9.39
CA TYR A 645 -7.70 -10.54 -9.86
C TYR A 645 -9.00 -10.61 -10.66
N GLU A 646 -9.09 -11.52 -11.64
CA GLU A 646 -10.26 -11.64 -12.49
C GLU A 646 -11.50 -12.09 -11.70
N ARG A 647 -11.34 -13.04 -10.76
CA ARG A 647 -12.40 -13.44 -9.83
C ARG A 647 -12.89 -12.26 -9.00
N GLU A 648 -11.99 -11.47 -8.43
CA GLU A 648 -12.36 -10.32 -7.60
C GLU A 648 -13.02 -9.20 -8.41
N ARG A 649 -12.56 -8.95 -9.64
CA ARG A 649 -13.20 -8.03 -10.57
C ARG A 649 -14.65 -8.41 -10.83
N GLN A 650 -14.91 -9.70 -11.07
CA GLN A 650 -16.27 -10.22 -11.24
C GLN A 650 -17.10 -10.12 -9.96
N GLY A 651 -16.50 -10.38 -8.79
CA GLY A 651 -17.16 -10.26 -7.49
C GLY A 651 -17.58 -8.82 -7.17
N TRP A 652 -16.70 -7.84 -7.39
CA TRP A 652 -17.03 -6.42 -7.23
C TRP A 652 -18.08 -5.96 -8.23
N HIS A 653 -18.02 -6.43 -9.47
CA HIS A 653 -19.07 -6.17 -10.44
C HIS A 653 -20.43 -6.66 -9.97
N LEU A 654 -20.51 -7.92 -9.51
CA LEU A 654 -21.73 -8.51 -8.96
C LEU A 654 -22.26 -7.74 -7.75
N PHE A 655 -21.38 -7.28 -6.85
CA PHE A 655 -21.75 -6.42 -5.73
C PHE A 655 -22.50 -5.16 -6.19
N TYR A 656 -21.96 -4.42 -7.17
CA TYR A 656 -22.61 -3.18 -7.66
C TYR A 656 -23.88 -3.44 -8.47
N VAL A 657 -23.96 -4.57 -9.17
CA VAL A 657 -25.21 -5.03 -9.81
C VAL A 657 -26.28 -5.28 -8.75
N CYS A 658 -25.94 -5.95 -7.64
CA CYS A 658 -26.85 -6.16 -6.52
C CYS A 658 -27.32 -4.82 -5.93
N MET A 659 -26.42 -3.86 -5.70
CA MET A 659 -26.80 -2.54 -5.17
C MET A 659 -27.80 -1.83 -6.08
N SER A 660 -27.58 -1.89 -7.40
CA SER A 660 -28.48 -1.25 -8.37
C SER A 660 -29.83 -1.94 -8.46
N GLY A 661 -29.84 -3.28 -8.41
CA GLY A 661 -31.08 -4.06 -8.40
C GLY A 661 -31.91 -3.84 -7.13
N ILE A 662 -31.27 -3.78 -5.96
CA ILE A 662 -31.93 -3.47 -4.69
C ILE A 662 -32.53 -2.06 -4.71
N GLU A 663 -31.77 -1.07 -5.19
CA GLU A 663 -32.25 0.31 -5.29
C GLU A 663 -33.50 0.42 -6.16
N GLU A 664 -33.55 -0.29 -7.28
CA GLU A 664 -34.73 -0.30 -8.15
C GLU A 664 -35.91 -1.03 -7.50
N GLY A 665 -35.70 -2.22 -6.95
CA GLY A 665 -36.74 -2.96 -6.23
C GLY A 665 -37.31 -2.17 -5.04
N LEU A 666 -36.51 -1.35 -4.37
CA LEU A 666 -36.98 -0.45 -3.31
C LEU A 666 -37.87 0.68 -3.84
N LYS A 667 -37.56 1.26 -5.02
CA LYS A 667 -38.41 2.27 -5.66
C LYS A 667 -39.76 1.68 -6.08
N GLU A 668 -39.74 0.45 -6.57
CA GLU A 668 -40.94 -0.28 -7.00
C GLU A 668 -41.75 -0.87 -5.83
N GLY A 669 -41.19 -0.87 -4.62
CA GLY A 669 -41.85 -1.40 -3.41
C GLY A 669 -41.88 -2.93 -3.35
N GLU A 670 -40.92 -3.59 -4.01
CA GLU A 670 -40.83 -5.05 -4.05
C GLU A 670 -40.51 -5.65 -2.68
N GLN A 671 -41.19 -6.75 -2.34
CA GLN A 671 -41.11 -7.33 -0.99
C GLN A 671 -39.73 -7.90 -0.65
N TRP A 672 -39.02 -8.46 -1.65
CA TRP A 672 -37.67 -8.98 -1.44
C TRP A 672 -36.69 -7.85 -1.14
N ALA A 673 -36.79 -6.72 -1.85
CA ALA A 673 -35.94 -5.54 -1.67
C ALA A 673 -36.16 -4.90 -0.29
N LEU A 674 -37.41 -4.79 0.15
CA LEU A 674 -37.76 -4.34 1.51
C LEU A 674 -37.24 -5.31 2.59
N SER A 675 -37.24 -6.62 2.31
CA SER A 675 -36.73 -7.64 3.23
C SER A 675 -35.23 -7.55 3.43
N VAL A 676 -34.46 -7.42 2.35
CA VAL A 676 -32.99 -7.24 2.43
C VAL A 676 -32.63 -5.89 3.06
N GLN A 677 -33.39 -4.82 2.80
CA GLN A 677 -33.19 -3.54 3.47
C GLN A 677 -33.40 -3.66 4.99
N LYS A 678 -34.43 -4.39 5.42
CA LYS A 678 -34.67 -4.64 6.84
C LYS A 678 -33.52 -5.43 7.48
N ALA A 679 -33.02 -6.45 6.78
CA ALA A 679 -31.87 -7.24 7.24
C ALA A 679 -30.61 -6.37 7.37
N ALA A 680 -30.29 -5.56 6.36
CA ALA A 680 -29.16 -4.64 6.39
C ALA A 680 -29.26 -3.63 7.54
N LYS A 681 -30.42 -2.98 7.73
CA LYS A 681 -30.65 -2.06 8.84
C LYS A 681 -30.44 -2.72 10.20
N LYS A 682 -30.89 -3.97 10.36
CA LYS A 682 -30.67 -4.74 11.58
C LYS A 682 -29.17 -4.95 11.83
N ILE A 683 -28.44 -5.51 10.85
CA ILE A 683 -26.99 -5.77 10.98
C ILE A 683 -26.23 -4.47 11.29
N VAL A 684 -26.49 -3.39 10.54
CA VAL A 684 -25.83 -2.09 10.76
C VAL A 684 -26.10 -1.54 12.16
N SER A 685 -27.33 -1.69 12.69
CA SER A 685 -27.64 -1.27 14.06
C SER A 685 -26.93 -2.11 15.13
N GLU A 686 -26.67 -3.39 14.88
CA GLU A 686 -25.88 -4.26 15.76
C GLU A 686 -24.37 -3.93 15.71
N CYS A 687 -23.92 -3.25 14.65
CA CYS A 687 -22.57 -2.70 14.53
C CYS A 687 -22.35 -1.39 15.32
N LEU A 688 -23.41 -0.68 15.70
CA LEU A 688 -23.30 0.56 16.49
C LEU A 688 -22.69 0.27 17.88
N LEU A 689 -21.70 1.07 18.27
CA LEU A 689 -20.96 0.89 19.52
C LEU A 689 -21.42 1.79 20.67
N ASN A 690 -21.93 2.99 20.37
CA ASN A 690 -22.23 4.04 21.35
C ASN A 690 -23.70 4.49 21.35
#